data_AF-A0A0D6EFZ7-F1
#
_entry.id   AF-A0A0D6EFZ7-F1
#
_cell.length_a   1.000
_cell.length_b   1.000
_cell.length_c   1.000
_cell.angle_alpha   90.00
_cell.angle_beta   90.00
_cell.angle_gamma   90.00
#
_symmetry.space_group_name_H-M   'P 1'
#
loop_
_entity.id
_entity.type
_entity.pdbx_description
1 polymer ?
#
loop_
_entity_poly.entity_id
_entity_poly.type
_entity_poly.pdbx_seq_one_letter_code
_entity_poly.pdbx_strand_id
1 'polypeptide(L)'
;MSLVNSTIDEYVLASFPVSSSSSPPSQSLPPPPPVSAVQYPSAPRQDRRLCVATPGVGLSVYDLADQTPLSSITVGPSFAPTTAAVARSVPLTSSESIRVQSTRQTWVGVRTDEGKGEIWCWQEEERKDGSSEGEAGKAVWPISEPLAALAVPRTLPSHLVFLSSSGSLALAPSSDLTSLVSLPYATESSEPAPAPTSQTLRLIPVSAASAPSFLPASLIALLPPTASKSRAHLAIIVRTFARAASTTAPDSPASLVEIGKKKFRKTARPSSAAVIDAVDEVATRQTNEIEVVLLDPEVAVEDEMEPRHGVVSLGRLEVEADKVVVSDDGFVTTLGLDGTLSSFRLALASSAYETYSAVFFPSAPTEPASPSLSLSPIKSVFLSTRALAPACASLLALHSSFVLLASPRPASDSSSTPVVSLTYWDSRFGAVVASSDLTVPSAVASSISSLSLSTCLPTRHTALLTLFPSVPTTTASRLAIFCLPLSPPLPSSSVLAAIVGRQRLTGRYLAFNADEDSVSAKAKRAEPMTSLRAGQSTGEKQRTEESRKAREALLEEFEALLAPLKEGGKVEEQAKAVEMAEEKWDMFLEEERKRTWEVERPKLAKRRKEEAERKVEELKDGWRIGADNKDGRWRWAKSAVEKAILEGGGSAELDDEEAEGEEGPDQVSWKTVAESEINGVDEADRLRYFEERSKIEEEIKGVREEAKGSLDAVERPEPALPSAFVTALFRLSFPVALDAPSTELSLSSAPAPATTTSTWRHPTKIVAYLFERGLVGENQIEGGVARYLARAGDWPNIQLALVHLPDIPETTTISLLRSVVRAQQPIASTGDNMEIDTIVPSALPAPVPSLRAFLPAFLKQPFTPSVLRQALQKQLSAVEALPVLELCDEWLTWWLKDEHKDGEKDERKVKKGKKMTLVDPFRPRKGQDVPPTVDEIVPLVQSLLDAHFVTLLLQRQSHKLLRRLSSHVSTHTALLTDLSSLLGALSVYSRKQDELRQAQAAEVEKRAGAAGGDVKKFGETMERRIKAQEKHAQVGEYQVEEFYL
;
A
#
# COMPACT_ATOMS: atom_id res chain seq x y z
N MET A 1 -7.27 -10.19 -6.73
CA MET A 1 -6.63 -11.52 -6.81
C MET A 1 -6.90 -12.27 -5.51
N SER A 2 -8.03 -12.98 -5.44
CA SER A 2 -8.33 -13.87 -4.31
C SER A 2 -7.80 -15.27 -4.64
N LEU A 3 -6.91 -15.78 -3.80
CA LEU A 3 -6.50 -17.20 -3.79
C LEU A 3 -7.59 -18.10 -3.18
N VAL A 4 -8.85 -17.65 -3.18
CA VAL A 4 -9.94 -18.24 -2.40
C VAL A 4 -11.03 -18.58 -3.41
N ASN A 5 -11.05 -19.85 -3.82
CA ASN A 5 -12.24 -20.59 -4.27
C ASN A 5 -11.91 -22.04 -4.68
N SER A 6 -10.63 -22.47 -4.72
CA SER A 6 -10.30 -23.90 -4.78
C SER A 6 -10.65 -24.56 -3.45
N THR A 7 -11.35 -25.70 -3.51
CA THR A 7 -11.74 -26.48 -2.34
C THR A 7 -10.49 -27.04 -1.65
N ILE A 8 -10.41 -26.88 -0.33
CA ILE A 8 -9.24 -27.19 0.51
C ILE A 8 -8.74 -28.64 0.37
N ASP A 9 -9.62 -29.58 -0.01
CA ASP A 9 -9.27 -30.98 -0.29
C ASP A 9 -8.24 -31.13 -1.42
N GLU A 10 -8.12 -30.14 -2.32
CA GLU A 10 -7.14 -30.14 -3.40
C GLU A 10 -5.68 -30.00 -2.91
N TYR A 11 -5.44 -29.64 -1.65
CA TYR A 11 -4.09 -29.43 -1.13
C TYR A 11 -3.56 -30.58 -0.25
N VAL A 12 -4.39 -31.57 0.07
CA VAL A 12 -3.97 -32.73 0.87
C VAL A 12 -3.13 -33.64 -0.01
N LEU A 13 -1.82 -33.74 0.26
CA LEU A 13 -0.93 -34.62 -0.47
C LEU A 13 -1.07 -36.08 -0.02
N ALA A 14 -1.05 -36.30 1.30
CA ALA A 14 -1.12 -37.64 1.88
C ALA A 14 -1.61 -37.58 3.33
N SER A 15 -2.23 -38.67 3.78
CA SER A 15 -2.57 -38.89 5.18
C SER A 15 -2.12 -40.26 5.64
N PHE A 16 -1.41 -40.34 6.76
CA PHE A 16 -0.87 -41.59 7.28
C PHE A 16 -1.43 -41.88 8.68
N PRO A 17 -1.74 -43.15 9.02
CA PRO A 17 -2.03 -43.51 10.39
C PRO A 17 -0.77 -43.39 11.24
N VAL A 18 -0.87 -42.78 12.42
CA VAL A 18 0.22 -42.77 13.39
C VAL A 18 0.10 -44.04 14.24
N SER A 19 1.16 -44.84 14.33
CA SER A 19 1.14 -46.06 15.15
C SER A 19 1.05 -45.68 16.64
N SER A 20 0.03 -46.19 17.33
CA SER A 20 -0.06 -46.10 18.79
C SER A 20 0.95 -47.08 19.38
N SER A 21 2.19 -46.63 19.63
CA SER A 21 3.15 -47.42 20.41
C SER A 21 2.57 -47.74 21.79
N SER A 22 2.48 -49.02 22.14
CA SER A 22 2.01 -49.48 23.45
C SER A 22 3.11 -49.50 24.53
N SER A 23 4.30 -48.93 24.24
CA SER A 23 5.41 -48.86 25.19
C SER A 23 5.21 -47.73 26.23
N PRO A 24 5.74 -47.86 27.46
CA PRO A 24 5.53 -46.89 28.53
C PRO A 24 6.03 -45.47 28.17
N PRO A 25 5.38 -44.42 28.71
CA PRO A 25 5.44 -43.03 28.21
C PRO A 25 6.76 -42.27 28.49
N SER A 26 7.88 -42.96 28.75
CA SER A 26 9.15 -42.28 29.05
C SER A 26 9.95 -41.86 27.81
N GLN A 27 9.48 -42.18 26.60
CA GLN A 27 10.14 -41.81 25.35
C GLN A 27 9.42 -40.62 24.72
N SER A 28 10.20 -39.58 24.38
CA SER A 28 9.74 -38.39 23.67
C SER A 28 8.94 -38.77 22.42
N LEU A 29 7.90 -37.98 22.13
CA LEU A 29 7.06 -38.13 20.93
C LEU A 29 7.92 -38.35 19.67
N PRO A 30 7.48 -39.21 18.73
CA PRO A 30 8.20 -39.39 17.47
C PRO A 30 8.31 -38.03 16.76
N PRO A 31 9.49 -37.69 16.21
CA PRO A 31 9.67 -36.45 15.47
C PRO A 31 8.69 -36.38 14.30
N PRO A 32 8.31 -35.16 13.86
CA PRO A 32 7.45 -35.00 12.69
C PRO A 32 8.03 -35.77 11.49
N PRO A 33 7.18 -36.31 10.61
CA PRO A 33 7.61 -37.09 9.46
C PRO A 33 8.55 -36.23 8.65
N PRO A 34 9.77 -36.69 8.41
CA PRO A 34 10.76 -35.79 7.88
C PRO A 34 10.68 -35.84 6.35
N VAL A 35 10.46 -34.66 5.76
CA VAL A 35 10.09 -34.49 4.35
C VAL A 35 11.16 -33.70 3.62
N SER A 36 11.53 -34.12 2.40
CA SER A 36 12.51 -33.41 1.58
C SER A 36 12.20 -33.53 0.08
N ALA A 37 12.64 -32.55 -0.70
CA ALA A 37 12.50 -32.56 -2.16
C ALA A 37 13.49 -33.54 -2.81
N VAL A 38 13.05 -34.18 -3.89
CA VAL A 38 13.94 -34.95 -4.76
C VAL A 38 14.80 -33.98 -5.58
N GLN A 39 16.12 -34.20 -5.56
CA GLN A 39 17.09 -33.31 -6.18
C GLN A 39 17.67 -33.92 -7.46
N TYR A 40 17.56 -33.19 -8.58
CA TYR A 40 18.12 -33.60 -9.88
C TYR A 40 19.42 -32.81 -10.17
N PRO A 41 20.51 -33.48 -10.60
CA PRO A 41 21.81 -32.86 -10.83
C PRO A 41 21.87 -32.02 -12.12
N SER A 42 21.01 -32.28 -13.11
CA SER A 42 21.14 -31.68 -14.45
C SER A 42 19.92 -30.90 -14.96
N ALA A 43 18.72 -31.09 -14.40
CA ALA A 43 17.49 -30.50 -14.95
C ALA A 43 16.59 -29.85 -13.87
N PRO A 44 16.34 -28.52 -13.91
CA PRO A 44 15.41 -27.84 -12.99
C PRO A 44 13.92 -28.16 -13.28
N ARG A 45 13.62 -28.86 -14.39
CA ARG A 45 12.24 -29.15 -14.80
C ARG A 45 11.55 -30.24 -13.95
N GLN A 46 12.28 -30.97 -13.13
CA GLN A 46 11.75 -32.05 -12.28
C GLN A 46 11.68 -31.68 -10.79
N ASP A 47 11.70 -30.38 -10.46
CA ASP A 47 11.58 -29.83 -9.08
C ASP A 47 10.25 -30.14 -8.40
N ARG A 48 9.36 -30.89 -9.03
CA ARG A 48 8.02 -31.19 -8.54
C ARG A 48 7.93 -32.51 -7.79
N ARG A 49 9.03 -33.14 -7.41
CA ARG A 49 8.98 -34.45 -6.72
C ARG A 49 9.35 -34.32 -5.25
N LEU A 50 8.60 -35.00 -4.39
CA LEU A 50 8.74 -34.96 -2.94
C LEU A 50 8.97 -36.36 -2.37
N CYS A 51 9.99 -36.54 -1.55
CA CYS A 51 10.20 -37.78 -0.80
C CYS A 51 9.75 -37.61 0.65
N VAL A 52 8.94 -38.54 1.13
CA VAL A 52 8.34 -38.55 2.47
C VAL A 52 8.75 -39.83 3.16
N ALA A 53 9.50 -39.70 4.27
CA ALA A 53 9.69 -40.78 5.23
C ALA A 53 8.58 -40.73 6.27
N THR A 54 7.85 -41.83 6.42
CA THR A 54 6.79 -41.94 7.43
C THR A 54 7.17 -43.05 8.42
N PRO A 55 7.27 -42.73 9.72
CA PRO A 55 7.54 -43.73 10.75
C PRO A 55 6.57 -44.92 10.68
N GLY A 56 7.09 -46.14 10.74
CA GLY A 56 6.31 -47.38 10.70
C GLY A 56 5.59 -47.72 9.39
N VAL A 57 5.66 -46.86 8.36
CA VAL A 57 5.09 -47.12 7.02
C VAL A 57 6.20 -47.34 6.00
N GLY A 58 7.17 -46.43 5.94
CA GLY A 58 8.28 -46.49 4.99
C GLY A 58 8.50 -45.19 4.22
N LEU A 59 8.95 -45.32 2.97
CA LEU A 59 9.28 -44.19 2.09
C LEU A 59 8.30 -44.11 0.93
N SER A 60 7.91 -42.89 0.58
CA SER A 60 7.09 -42.65 -0.60
C SER A 60 7.58 -41.40 -1.34
N VAL A 61 7.62 -41.47 -2.67
CA VAL A 61 7.93 -40.35 -3.54
C VAL A 61 6.66 -39.92 -4.25
N TYR A 62 6.30 -38.65 -4.15
CA TYR A 62 5.11 -38.07 -4.79
C TYR A 62 5.51 -37.08 -5.89
N ASP A 63 4.70 -36.99 -6.94
CA ASP A 63 4.69 -35.84 -7.84
C ASP A 63 3.75 -34.77 -7.26
N LEU A 64 4.25 -33.55 -7.04
CA LEU A 64 3.50 -32.41 -6.52
C LEU A 64 2.56 -31.80 -7.57
N ALA A 65 2.76 -32.09 -8.86
CA ALA A 65 1.86 -31.63 -9.92
C ALA A 65 0.52 -32.37 -9.85
N ASP A 66 0.59 -33.70 -9.79
CA ASP A 66 -0.57 -34.59 -9.90
C ASP A 66 -0.93 -35.27 -8.58
N GLN A 67 -0.14 -35.03 -7.51
CA GLN A 67 -0.24 -35.65 -6.19
C GLN A 67 -0.13 -37.18 -6.21
N THR A 68 0.37 -37.74 -7.31
CA THR A 68 0.47 -39.20 -7.50
C THR A 68 1.73 -39.76 -6.85
N PRO A 69 1.65 -40.90 -6.13
CA PRO A 69 2.84 -41.61 -5.67
C PRO A 69 3.57 -42.25 -6.86
N LEU A 70 4.84 -41.89 -7.05
CA LEU A 70 5.74 -42.41 -8.07
C LEU A 70 6.51 -43.64 -7.60
N SER A 71 6.88 -43.70 -6.32
CA SER A 71 7.44 -44.90 -5.69
C SER A 71 7.00 -45.01 -4.25
N SER A 72 6.97 -46.25 -3.75
CA SER A 72 6.68 -46.55 -2.35
C SER A 72 7.51 -47.74 -1.92
N ILE A 73 8.36 -47.56 -0.91
CA ILE A 73 9.15 -48.60 -0.27
C ILE A 73 8.54 -48.83 1.11
N THR A 74 7.87 -49.96 1.29
CA THR A 74 7.34 -50.36 2.60
C THR A 74 8.47 -50.85 3.49
N VAL A 75 8.53 -50.33 4.70
CA VAL A 75 9.55 -50.69 5.69
C VAL A 75 8.85 -51.24 6.94
N GLY A 76 9.54 -52.11 7.68
CA GLY A 76 8.99 -52.68 8.92
C GLY A 76 8.67 -51.62 10.00
N PRO A 77 7.90 -52.01 11.04
CA PRO A 77 7.41 -51.09 12.07
C PRO A 77 8.51 -50.46 12.93
N SER A 78 9.72 -51.03 12.95
CA SER A 78 10.90 -50.47 13.62
C SER A 78 11.52 -49.28 12.89
N PHE A 79 10.97 -48.87 11.75
CA PHE A 79 11.45 -47.71 11.01
C PHE A 79 11.13 -46.40 11.74
N ALA A 80 12.13 -45.84 12.41
CA ALA A 80 12.09 -44.56 13.10
C ALA A 80 13.02 -43.55 12.41
N PRO A 81 12.57 -42.87 11.34
CA PRO A 81 13.40 -41.88 10.65
C PRO A 81 13.66 -40.67 11.56
N THR A 82 14.92 -40.24 11.65
CA THR A 82 15.33 -39.04 12.39
C THR A 82 15.59 -37.84 11.47
N THR A 83 15.86 -38.09 10.17
CA THR A 83 16.10 -37.04 9.18
C THR A 83 15.19 -37.16 7.98
N ALA A 84 15.06 -36.07 7.22
CA ALA A 84 14.23 -36.06 6.03
C ALA A 84 14.81 -36.98 4.97
N ALA A 85 13.92 -37.72 4.29
CA ALA A 85 14.34 -38.57 3.18
C ALA A 85 14.84 -37.74 2.03
N VAL A 86 16.14 -37.76 1.76
CA VAL A 86 16.71 -37.01 0.65
C VAL A 86 16.96 -37.95 -0.50
N ALA A 87 16.50 -37.60 -1.69
CA ALA A 87 16.70 -38.41 -2.87
C ALA A 87 17.47 -37.62 -3.95
N ARG A 88 18.37 -38.30 -4.64
CA ARG A 88 19.12 -37.79 -5.80
C ARG A 88 18.96 -38.76 -6.95
N SER A 89 18.61 -38.25 -8.12
CA SER A 89 18.53 -39.04 -9.35
C SER A 89 19.71 -38.75 -10.27
N VAL A 90 20.52 -39.74 -10.61
CA VAL A 90 21.66 -39.59 -11.52
C VAL A 90 21.28 -40.17 -12.90
N PRO A 91 21.39 -39.40 -14.00
CA PRO A 91 21.09 -39.93 -15.32
C PRO A 91 22.09 -41.03 -15.68
N LEU A 92 21.59 -42.19 -16.15
CA LEU A 92 22.46 -43.25 -16.66
C LEU A 92 22.89 -42.90 -18.07
N THR A 93 24.17 -42.61 -18.25
CA THR A 93 24.75 -42.36 -19.59
C THR A 93 24.94 -43.64 -20.41
N SER A 94 24.83 -44.81 -19.79
CA SER A 94 25.21 -46.10 -20.38
C SER A 94 24.13 -47.19 -20.33
N SER A 95 22.87 -46.89 -19.96
CA SER A 95 21.84 -47.92 -19.91
C SER A 95 21.38 -48.33 -21.31
N GLU A 96 21.55 -49.61 -21.65
CA GLU A 96 20.98 -50.22 -22.86
C GLU A 96 19.45 -50.33 -22.82
N SER A 97 18.83 -50.12 -21.65
CA SER A 97 17.37 -50.11 -21.49
C SER A 97 16.77 -48.80 -22.00
N ILE A 98 15.88 -48.89 -22.99
CA ILE A 98 15.09 -47.76 -23.53
C ILE A 98 14.15 -47.18 -22.45
N ARG A 99 13.86 -47.91 -21.37
CA ARG A 99 12.88 -47.53 -20.34
C ARG A 99 13.48 -46.83 -19.12
N VAL A 100 14.72 -47.16 -18.75
CA VAL A 100 15.41 -46.61 -17.58
C VAL A 100 16.24 -45.40 -18.02
N GLN A 101 16.01 -44.24 -17.39
CA GLN A 101 16.75 -43.00 -17.72
C GLN A 101 17.72 -42.58 -16.62
N SER A 102 17.43 -42.93 -15.36
CA SER A 102 18.23 -42.52 -14.21
C SER A 102 18.21 -43.58 -13.11
N THR A 103 19.20 -43.54 -12.22
CA THR A 103 19.16 -44.23 -10.93
C THR A 103 18.90 -43.23 -9.83
N ARG A 104 17.89 -43.50 -9.00
CA ARG A 104 17.57 -42.71 -7.83
C ARG A 104 18.18 -43.36 -6.59
N GLN A 105 19.00 -42.59 -5.88
CA GLN A 105 19.50 -42.94 -4.57
C GLN A 105 18.74 -42.13 -3.52
N THR A 106 18.15 -42.81 -2.54
CA THR A 106 17.38 -42.19 -1.44
C THR A 106 18.08 -42.49 -0.13
N TRP A 107 18.43 -41.47 0.64
CA TRP A 107 19.08 -41.59 1.94
C TRP A 107 18.17 -41.12 3.06
N VAL A 108 18.18 -41.84 4.18
CA VAL A 108 17.42 -41.52 5.39
C VAL A 108 18.27 -41.86 6.61
N GLY A 109 18.32 -40.96 7.59
CA GLY A 109 18.84 -41.25 8.92
C GLY A 109 17.78 -41.97 9.75
N VAL A 110 18.12 -43.11 10.33
CA VAL A 110 17.23 -43.96 11.13
C VAL A 110 17.85 -44.14 12.51
N ARG A 111 17.03 -44.10 13.55
CA ARG A 111 17.43 -44.44 14.91
C ARG A 111 17.22 -45.93 15.15
N THR A 112 18.26 -46.60 15.62
CA THR A 112 18.17 -48.00 16.08
C THR A 112 17.60 -48.08 17.49
N ASP A 113 17.10 -49.25 17.88
CA ASP A 113 16.61 -49.50 19.25
C ASP A 113 17.72 -49.35 20.31
N GLU A 114 18.99 -49.49 19.91
CA GLU A 114 20.18 -49.25 20.74
C GLU A 114 20.50 -47.76 20.94
N GLY A 115 19.76 -46.86 20.29
CA GLY A 115 20.01 -45.42 20.33
C GLY A 115 21.12 -44.93 19.38
N LYS A 116 21.80 -45.84 18.67
CA LYS A 116 22.77 -45.49 17.62
C LYS A 116 22.06 -45.02 16.35
N GLY A 117 22.75 -44.22 15.55
CA GLY A 117 22.26 -43.78 14.24
C GLY A 117 22.65 -44.76 13.14
N GLU A 118 21.81 -44.90 12.13
CA GLU A 118 22.15 -45.56 10.87
C GLU A 118 21.71 -44.68 9.70
N ILE A 119 22.48 -44.65 8.61
CA ILE A 119 22.00 -44.13 7.32
C ILE A 119 21.58 -45.30 6.45
N TRP A 120 20.32 -45.30 6.06
CA TRP A 120 19.78 -46.25 5.09
C TRP A 120 19.78 -45.59 3.72
N CYS A 121 20.35 -46.26 2.72
CA CYS A 121 20.39 -45.83 1.33
C CYS A 121 19.66 -46.84 0.47
N TRP A 122 18.70 -46.39 -0.34
CA TRP A 122 18.01 -47.21 -1.33
C TRP A 122 18.39 -46.77 -2.73
N GLN A 123 18.74 -47.73 -3.58
CA GLN A 123 19.00 -47.51 -4.99
C GLN A 123 17.86 -48.10 -5.83
N GLU A 124 17.18 -47.23 -6.56
CA GLU A 124 16.05 -47.55 -7.45
C GLU A 124 16.41 -47.18 -8.90
N GLU A 125 15.98 -47.99 -9.87
CA GLU A 125 16.02 -47.60 -11.28
C GLU A 125 14.78 -46.76 -11.61
N GLU A 126 14.98 -45.58 -12.18
CA GLU A 126 13.93 -44.60 -12.44
C GLU A 126 13.59 -44.54 -13.93
N ARG A 127 12.29 -44.67 -14.22
CA ARG A 127 11.72 -44.51 -15.55
C ARG A 127 11.60 -43.03 -15.92
N LYS A 128 11.32 -42.76 -17.20
CA LYS A 128 11.13 -41.40 -17.72
C LYS A 128 10.07 -40.57 -16.97
N ASP A 129 9.02 -41.23 -16.46
CA ASP A 129 7.95 -40.61 -15.67
C ASP A 129 8.32 -40.40 -14.19
N GLY A 130 9.45 -40.95 -13.73
CA GLY A 130 9.90 -40.89 -12.34
C GLY A 130 9.49 -42.07 -11.48
N SER A 131 8.71 -43.01 -12.03
CA SER A 131 8.35 -44.25 -11.35
C SER A 131 9.56 -45.16 -11.21
N SER A 132 9.62 -45.92 -10.12
CA SER A 132 10.68 -46.90 -9.89
C SER A 132 10.39 -48.22 -10.62
N GLU A 133 11.42 -48.85 -11.17
CA GLU A 133 11.37 -50.20 -11.75
C GLU A 133 12.33 -51.12 -10.96
N GLY A 134 11.89 -52.34 -10.64
CA GLY A 134 12.67 -53.31 -9.88
C GLY A 134 12.57 -53.21 -8.35
N GLU A 135 13.27 -54.11 -7.65
CA GLU A 135 13.40 -54.08 -6.19
C GLU A 135 14.49 -53.08 -5.78
N ALA A 136 14.19 -52.23 -4.79
CA ALA A 136 15.13 -51.23 -4.30
C ALA A 136 16.26 -51.89 -3.49
N GLY A 137 17.51 -51.78 -3.97
CA GLY A 137 18.68 -52.27 -3.23
C GLY A 137 18.92 -51.41 -2.00
N LYS A 138 18.96 -52.01 -0.80
CA LYS A 138 19.18 -51.31 0.48
C LYS A 138 20.63 -51.48 0.98
N ALA A 139 21.32 -50.37 1.21
CA ALA A 139 22.58 -50.31 1.94
C ALA A 139 22.38 -49.63 3.30
N VAL A 140 23.08 -50.10 4.33
CA VAL A 140 23.01 -49.58 5.71
C VAL A 140 24.39 -49.19 6.18
N TRP A 141 24.52 -47.97 6.68
CA TRP A 141 25.78 -47.40 7.17
C TRP A 141 25.62 -47.05 8.65
N PRO A 142 26.32 -47.73 9.57
CA PRO A 142 26.24 -47.44 10.99
C PRO A 142 26.96 -46.13 11.33
N ILE A 143 26.36 -45.32 12.21
CA ILE A 143 26.90 -44.07 12.74
C ILE A 143 26.87 -44.12 14.27
N SER A 144 27.88 -43.54 14.90
CA SER A 144 27.98 -43.47 16.36
C SER A 144 26.76 -42.80 17.02
N GLU A 145 26.20 -41.78 16.37
CA GLU A 145 25.11 -40.95 16.87
C GLU A 145 23.97 -40.80 15.86
N PRO A 146 22.72 -40.58 16.30
CA PRO A 146 21.61 -40.31 15.40
C PRO A 146 21.78 -38.94 14.72
N LEU A 147 21.28 -38.85 13.49
CA LEU A 147 21.34 -37.62 12.71
C LEU A 147 20.14 -36.72 13.00
N ALA A 148 20.39 -35.41 13.14
CA ALA A 148 19.36 -34.38 13.25
C ALA A 148 18.91 -33.86 11.88
N ALA A 149 19.83 -33.74 10.91
CA ALA A 149 19.51 -33.35 9.54
C ALA A 149 20.42 -34.02 8.52
N LEU A 150 19.91 -34.20 7.30
CA LEU A 150 20.62 -34.75 6.15
C LEU A 150 20.28 -33.89 4.93
N ALA A 151 21.28 -33.53 4.14
CA ALA A 151 21.12 -32.68 2.96
C ALA A 151 22.02 -33.15 1.81
N VAL A 152 21.48 -33.10 0.60
CA VAL A 152 22.11 -33.66 -0.61
C VAL A 152 22.03 -32.63 -1.73
N PRO A 153 22.75 -31.50 -1.62
CA PRO A 153 22.57 -30.36 -2.52
C PRO A 153 22.92 -30.73 -3.98
N ARG A 154 22.14 -30.22 -4.94
CA ARG A 154 22.34 -30.42 -6.39
C ARG A 154 23.72 -29.99 -6.88
N THR A 155 24.24 -28.94 -6.27
CA THR A 155 25.51 -28.30 -6.59
C THR A 155 26.72 -29.03 -6.00
N LEU A 156 26.52 -30.03 -5.11
CA LEU A 156 27.56 -30.99 -4.67
C LEU A 156 27.17 -32.41 -5.09
N PRO A 157 27.20 -32.76 -6.39
CA PRO A 157 26.69 -34.03 -6.88
C PRO A 157 27.44 -35.26 -6.35
N SER A 158 28.65 -35.09 -5.83
CA SER A 158 29.46 -36.15 -5.26
C SER A 158 29.42 -36.22 -3.73
N HIS A 159 28.80 -35.26 -3.02
CA HIS A 159 28.86 -35.18 -1.56
C HIS A 159 27.47 -35.16 -0.90
N LEU A 160 27.46 -35.54 0.37
CA LEU A 160 26.35 -35.57 1.32
C LEU A 160 26.77 -34.74 2.54
N VAL A 161 25.86 -33.91 3.04
CA VAL A 161 26.07 -33.13 4.27
C VAL A 161 25.11 -33.67 5.32
N PHE A 162 25.61 -33.95 6.51
CA PHE A 162 24.77 -34.38 7.63
C PHE A 162 25.14 -33.66 8.91
N LEU A 163 24.14 -33.50 9.77
CA LEU A 163 24.22 -32.85 11.06
C LEU A 163 23.84 -33.88 12.13
N SER A 164 24.75 -34.15 13.06
CA SER A 164 24.50 -35.08 14.17
C SER A 164 23.57 -34.47 15.22
N SER A 165 22.96 -35.30 16.07
CA SER A 165 22.20 -34.83 17.23
C SER A 165 23.05 -34.07 18.24
N SER A 166 24.37 -34.31 18.28
CA SER A 166 25.32 -33.52 19.09
C SER A 166 25.63 -32.14 18.49
N GLY A 167 25.23 -31.89 17.24
CA GLY A 167 25.47 -30.62 16.54
C GLY A 167 26.74 -30.58 15.70
N SER A 168 27.44 -31.71 15.55
CA SER A 168 28.60 -31.84 14.67
C SER A 168 28.14 -31.90 13.21
N LEU A 169 28.74 -31.06 12.36
CA LEU A 169 28.46 -31.04 10.92
C LEU A 169 29.51 -31.87 10.20
N ALA A 170 29.10 -32.77 9.32
CA ALA A 170 30.04 -33.56 8.54
C ALA A 170 29.69 -33.60 7.06
N LEU A 171 30.75 -33.70 6.26
CA LEU A 171 30.73 -33.78 4.81
C LEU A 171 31.33 -35.12 4.38
N ALA A 172 30.63 -35.83 3.50
CA ALA A 172 31.04 -37.16 3.03
C ALA A 172 30.79 -37.31 1.54
N PRO A 173 31.61 -38.08 0.81
CA PRO A 173 31.29 -38.46 -0.55
C PRO A 173 30.11 -39.44 -0.58
N SER A 174 29.24 -39.30 -1.58
CA SER A 174 28.03 -40.13 -1.74
C SER A 174 28.30 -41.61 -2.03
N SER A 175 29.51 -41.94 -2.53
CA SER A 175 29.95 -43.31 -2.79
C SER A 175 30.56 -44.00 -1.57
N ASP A 176 31.11 -43.22 -0.63
CA ASP A 176 31.82 -43.76 0.53
C ASP A 176 31.55 -42.88 1.76
N LEU A 177 30.66 -43.36 2.63
CA LEU A 177 30.33 -42.67 3.88
C LEU A 177 31.36 -42.91 5.00
N THR A 178 32.45 -43.66 4.74
CA THR A 178 33.51 -43.85 5.76
C THR A 178 34.53 -42.72 5.78
N SER A 179 34.76 -42.05 4.65
CA SER A 179 35.65 -40.88 4.55
C SER A 179 34.90 -39.61 4.95
N LEU A 180 34.74 -39.40 6.26
CA LEU A 180 33.98 -38.28 6.84
C LEU A 180 34.91 -37.16 7.27
N VAL A 181 34.61 -35.93 6.86
CA VAL A 181 35.21 -34.73 7.45
C VAL A 181 34.17 -34.09 8.35
N SER A 182 34.43 -34.06 9.65
CA SER A 182 33.52 -33.53 10.66
C SER A 182 34.07 -32.26 11.31
N LEU A 183 33.24 -31.23 11.38
CA LEU A 183 33.41 -30.07 12.24
C LEU A 183 32.68 -30.35 13.56
N PRO A 184 33.39 -30.61 14.68
CA PRO A 184 32.76 -30.82 15.97
C PRO A 184 32.09 -29.55 16.47
N TYR A 185 31.01 -29.68 17.21
CA TYR A 185 30.42 -28.56 17.93
C TYR A 185 31.33 -28.14 19.10
N ALA A 186 32.22 -27.18 18.85
CA ALA A 186 33.13 -26.65 19.87
C ALA A 186 32.39 -25.72 20.84
N THR A 187 32.23 -26.08 22.12
CA THR A 187 31.79 -25.13 23.14
C THR A 187 32.98 -24.39 23.73
N GLU A 188 32.87 -23.07 23.85
CA GLU A 188 33.89 -22.22 24.49
C GLU A 188 34.00 -22.48 26.01
N SER A 189 33.00 -23.14 26.61
CA SER A 189 33.03 -23.60 27.99
C SER A 189 33.50 -25.06 28.11
N SER A 190 34.31 -25.33 29.13
CA SER A 190 34.78 -26.68 29.48
C SER A 190 33.70 -27.61 30.04
N GLU A 191 32.43 -27.18 30.07
CA GLU A 191 31.30 -27.98 30.54
C GLU A 191 30.65 -28.76 29.38
N PRO A 192 30.15 -29.98 29.61
CA PRO A 192 29.45 -30.74 28.58
C PRO A 192 28.18 -29.98 28.16
N ALA A 193 28.20 -29.50 26.91
CA ALA A 193 27.11 -28.74 26.33
C ALA A 193 25.78 -29.51 26.42
N PRO A 194 24.66 -28.84 26.76
CA PRO A 194 23.36 -29.47 26.65
C PRO A 194 23.08 -29.86 25.20
N ALA A 195 22.60 -31.09 24.98
CA ALA A 195 22.22 -31.54 23.65
C ALA A 195 21.09 -30.65 23.08
N PRO A 196 21.17 -30.18 21.83
CA PRO A 196 20.11 -29.38 21.22
C PRO A 196 18.79 -30.16 21.20
N THR A 197 17.70 -29.51 21.55
CA THR A 197 16.35 -30.09 21.51
C THR A 197 15.85 -30.23 20.07
N SER A 198 16.14 -29.24 19.22
CA SER A 198 15.91 -29.30 17.79
C SER A 198 17.03 -28.62 17.02
N GLN A 199 17.29 -29.10 15.80
CA GLN A 199 18.26 -28.49 14.90
C GLN A 199 17.71 -28.45 13.48
N THR A 200 18.01 -27.37 12.76
CA THR A 200 17.69 -27.25 11.34
C THR A 200 18.95 -26.93 10.54
N LEU A 201 19.06 -27.50 9.34
CA LEU A 201 20.18 -27.32 8.42
C LEU A 201 19.65 -26.76 7.10
N ARG A 202 20.15 -25.60 6.69
CA ARG A 202 19.84 -24.98 5.38
C ARG A 202 21.14 -24.78 4.61
N LEU A 203 21.19 -25.27 3.37
CA LEU A 203 22.35 -25.13 2.49
C LEU A 203 22.07 -24.13 1.38
N ILE A 204 22.94 -23.14 1.22
CA ILE A 204 22.84 -22.10 0.20
C ILE A 204 24.07 -22.19 -0.70
N PRO A 205 23.91 -22.42 -2.02
CA PRO A 205 25.04 -22.38 -2.93
C PRO A 205 25.55 -20.94 -3.05
N VAL A 206 26.86 -20.75 -2.89
CA VAL A 206 27.49 -19.43 -2.94
C VAL A 206 28.39 -19.35 -4.17
N SER A 207 28.31 -18.22 -4.88
CA SER A 207 29.26 -17.86 -5.93
C SER A 207 29.43 -16.35 -5.96
N ALA A 208 30.49 -15.84 -6.60
CA ALA A 208 30.69 -14.40 -6.75
C ALA A 208 29.47 -13.64 -7.31
N ALA A 209 28.65 -14.30 -8.14
CA ALA A 209 27.44 -13.70 -8.74
C ALA A 209 26.14 -13.89 -7.93
N SER A 210 26.11 -14.85 -6.98
CA SER A 210 24.89 -15.23 -6.24
C SER A 210 25.07 -15.26 -4.73
N ALA A 211 26.15 -14.68 -4.23
CA ALA A 211 26.43 -14.62 -2.81
C ALA A 211 25.36 -13.79 -2.07
N PRO A 212 24.92 -14.24 -0.89
CA PRO A 212 23.94 -13.51 -0.11
C PRO A 212 24.55 -12.20 0.42
N SER A 213 23.72 -11.17 0.52
CA SER A 213 24.13 -9.79 0.79
C SER A 213 24.76 -9.54 2.17
N PHE A 214 24.70 -10.52 3.09
CA PHE A 214 25.30 -10.43 4.41
C PHE A 214 26.76 -10.89 4.47
N LEU A 215 27.24 -11.57 3.41
CA LEU A 215 28.65 -11.92 3.33
C LEU A 215 29.50 -10.67 3.02
N PRO A 216 30.69 -10.53 3.65
CA PRO A 216 31.59 -9.42 3.36
C PRO A 216 32.03 -9.44 1.89
N ALA A 217 32.11 -8.27 1.26
CA ALA A 217 32.56 -8.15 -0.13
C ALA A 217 33.98 -8.74 -0.34
N SER A 218 34.83 -8.71 0.70
CA SER A 218 36.14 -9.35 0.71
C SER A 218 36.06 -10.87 0.52
N LEU A 219 35.18 -11.54 1.26
CA LEU A 219 34.97 -12.99 1.13
C LEU A 219 34.37 -13.33 -0.23
N ILE A 220 33.40 -12.54 -0.70
CA ILE A 220 32.74 -12.74 -2.00
C ILE A 220 33.75 -12.65 -3.16
N ALA A 221 34.70 -11.69 -3.08
CA ALA A 221 35.75 -11.53 -4.08
C ALA A 221 36.75 -12.70 -4.11
N LEU A 222 36.89 -13.43 -3.01
CA LEU A 222 37.79 -14.59 -2.89
C LEU A 222 37.13 -15.91 -3.31
N LEU A 223 35.81 -15.97 -3.49
CA LEU A 223 35.12 -17.19 -3.89
C LEU A 223 35.60 -17.68 -5.28
N PRO A 224 35.74 -19.00 -5.48
CA PRO A 224 36.14 -19.54 -6.76
C PRO A 224 35.16 -19.15 -7.88
N PRO A 225 35.65 -18.82 -9.09
CA PRO A 225 34.80 -18.45 -10.21
C PRO A 225 33.91 -19.64 -10.62
N THR A 226 32.73 -19.35 -11.18
CA THR A 226 31.63 -20.29 -11.44
C THR A 226 31.94 -21.47 -12.39
N ALA A 227 33.18 -21.63 -12.85
CA ALA A 227 33.60 -22.62 -13.83
C ALA A 227 34.01 -23.98 -13.23
N SER A 228 34.20 -24.07 -11.90
CA SER A 228 34.48 -25.35 -11.23
C SER A 228 33.23 -26.25 -11.19
N LYS A 229 33.44 -27.58 -11.14
CA LYS A 229 32.35 -28.57 -11.15
C LYS A 229 31.60 -28.61 -9.81
N SER A 230 32.23 -28.18 -8.72
CA SER A 230 31.63 -28.04 -7.39
C SER A 230 31.61 -26.59 -6.95
N ARG A 231 30.50 -26.15 -6.36
CA ARG A 231 30.36 -24.79 -5.80
C ARG A 231 30.53 -24.82 -4.29
N ALA A 232 31.10 -23.76 -3.71
CA ALA A 232 31.06 -23.54 -2.28
C ALA A 232 29.61 -23.40 -1.78
N HIS A 233 29.34 -23.85 -0.56
CA HIS A 233 28.04 -23.77 0.09
C HIS A 233 28.16 -23.11 1.45
N LEU A 234 27.13 -22.35 1.79
CA LEU A 234 26.92 -21.86 3.14
C LEU A 234 25.91 -22.76 3.83
N ALA A 235 26.30 -23.41 4.91
CA ALA A 235 25.41 -24.09 5.82
C ALA A 235 25.00 -23.15 6.94
N ILE A 236 23.70 -22.89 7.05
CA ILE A 236 23.11 -22.17 8.19
C ILE A 236 22.47 -23.22 9.09
N ILE A 237 22.96 -23.31 10.32
CA ILE A 237 22.49 -24.23 11.34
C ILE A 237 21.77 -23.40 12.41
N VAL A 238 20.51 -23.74 12.68
CA VAL A 238 19.77 -23.17 13.82
C VAL A 238 19.56 -24.26 14.84
N ARG A 239 20.10 -24.07 16.04
CA ARG A 239 19.97 -24.98 17.19
C ARG A 239 19.04 -24.37 18.21
N THR A 240 18.17 -25.17 18.79
CA THR A 240 17.27 -24.77 19.87
C THR A 240 17.61 -25.57 21.12
N PHE A 241 17.81 -24.88 22.23
CA PHE A 241 18.13 -25.49 23.52
C PHE A 241 16.97 -25.23 24.48
N ALA A 242 16.56 -26.28 25.19
CA ALA A 242 15.69 -26.14 26.35
C ALA A 242 16.50 -25.54 27.51
N ARG A 243 16.18 -24.33 27.94
CA ARG A 243 16.84 -23.72 29.11
C ARG A 243 16.30 -24.40 30.37
N ALA A 244 17.18 -25.07 31.11
CA ALA A 244 16.86 -25.51 32.46
C ALA A 244 16.52 -24.27 33.31
N ALA A 245 15.36 -24.27 33.97
CA ALA A 245 15.00 -23.19 34.88
C ALA A 245 16.10 -23.05 35.94
N SER A 246 16.81 -21.92 35.94
CA SER A 246 17.84 -21.65 36.93
C SER A 246 17.20 -21.65 38.32
N THR A 247 17.59 -22.61 39.17
CA THR A 247 17.17 -22.75 40.57
C THR A 247 17.74 -21.66 41.48
N THR A 248 17.72 -20.40 41.04
CA THR A 248 18.11 -19.22 41.81
C THR A 248 16.89 -18.31 41.99
N ALA A 249 15.95 -18.75 42.83
CA ALA A 249 15.03 -17.87 43.53
C ALA A 249 15.45 -17.82 45.02
N PRO A 250 15.27 -16.68 45.70
CA PRO A 250 15.79 -16.47 47.05
C PRO A 250 15.00 -17.29 48.09
N ASP A 251 15.74 -17.99 48.96
CA ASP A 251 15.37 -18.48 50.30
C ASP A 251 13.92 -18.95 50.57
N SER A 252 13.58 -20.16 50.08
CA SER A 252 12.76 -21.18 50.80
C SER A 252 11.27 -20.84 51.17
N PRO A 253 10.41 -21.81 51.59
CA PRO A 253 10.72 -23.16 52.02
C PRO A 253 9.87 -24.32 51.46
N ALA A 254 10.44 -25.50 51.68
CA ALA A 254 9.82 -26.81 51.91
C ALA A 254 9.27 -27.60 50.71
N SER A 255 10.16 -28.45 50.20
CA SER A 255 9.89 -29.84 49.77
C SER A 255 8.61 -30.45 50.37
N LEU A 256 7.71 -30.84 49.48
CA LEU A 256 6.38 -31.42 49.77
C LEU A 256 6.43 -32.95 50.01
N VAL A 257 7.59 -33.50 50.39
CA VAL A 257 7.77 -34.96 50.58
C VAL A 257 7.72 -35.39 52.07
N GLU A 258 7.74 -34.47 53.03
CA GLU A 258 7.66 -34.81 54.46
C GLU A 258 6.37 -34.32 55.14
N ILE A 259 5.20 -34.79 54.68
CA ILE A 259 3.95 -34.67 55.47
C ILE A 259 3.32 -36.06 55.62
N GLY A 260 4.08 -36.97 56.21
CA GLY A 260 3.55 -38.17 56.84
C GLY A 260 3.25 -37.89 58.31
N LYS A 261 1.96 -37.95 58.69
CA LYS A 261 1.42 -37.94 60.07
C LYS A 261 1.21 -36.56 60.71
N LYS A 262 0.14 -35.86 60.32
CA LYS A 262 -0.72 -35.09 61.24
C LYS A 262 -2.11 -34.91 60.63
N LYS A 263 -3.14 -35.08 61.46
CA LYS A 263 -4.57 -35.12 61.09
C LYS A 263 -4.99 -33.81 60.40
N PHE A 264 -5.41 -33.87 59.14
CA PHE A 264 -5.81 -32.70 58.35
C PHE A 264 -7.21 -32.19 58.73
N ARG A 265 -7.26 -30.89 59.02
CA ARG A 265 -8.46 -30.04 58.94
C ARG A 265 -8.64 -29.69 57.46
N LYS A 266 -9.86 -29.85 56.92
CA LYS A 266 -10.21 -29.62 55.51
C LYS A 266 -9.87 -28.20 55.06
N THR A 267 -8.81 -28.02 54.28
CA THR A 267 -8.64 -26.86 53.39
C THR A 267 -8.85 -27.33 51.94
N ALA A 268 -9.51 -26.49 51.14
CA ALA A 268 -9.89 -26.81 49.78
C ALA A 268 -8.65 -27.04 48.91
N ARG A 269 -8.63 -28.18 48.19
CA ARG A 269 -7.60 -28.46 47.17
C ARG A 269 -7.65 -27.36 46.10
N PRO A 270 -6.51 -26.79 45.68
CA PRO A 270 -6.48 -25.99 44.46
C PRO A 270 -7.01 -26.84 43.29
N SER A 271 -7.78 -26.21 42.39
CA SER A 271 -8.34 -26.93 41.24
C SER A 271 -7.20 -27.43 40.35
N SER A 272 -7.38 -28.58 39.70
CA SER A 272 -6.41 -29.12 38.77
C SER A 272 -6.11 -28.15 37.62
N ALA A 273 -7.04 -27.25 37.28
CA ALA A 273 -6.82 -26.19 36.30
C ALA A 273 -5.74 -25.20 36.76
N ALA A 274 -5.80 -24.72 38.00
CA ALA A 274 -4.79 -23.79 38.53
C ALA A 274 -3.39 -24.41 38.63
N VAL A 275 -3.30 -25.74 38.80
CA VAL A 275 -2.02 -26.46 38.81
C VAL A 275 -1.48 -26.67 37.39
N ILE A 276 -2.36 -26.88 36.40
CA ILE A 276 -1.98 -27.00 34.99
C ILE A 276 -1.57 -25.63 34.45
N ASP A 277 -2.31 -24.57 34.75
CA ASP A 277 -1.99 -23.19 34.36
C ASP A 277 -0.65 -22.73 34.98
N ALA A 278 -0.39 -23.07 36.25
CA ALA A 278 0.89 -22.76 36.90
C ALA A 278 2.08 -23.57 36.36
N VAL A 279 1.85 -24.73 35.72
CA VAL A 279 2.89 -25.52 35.05
C VAL A 279 3.13 -25.01 33.63
N ASP A 280 2.09 -24.56 32.91
CA ASP A 280 2.21 -23.93 31.60
C ASP A 280 2.82 -22.51 31.68
N GLU A 281 2.63 -21.77 32.79
CA GLU A 281 3.29 -20.48 33.04
C GLU A 281 4.80 -20.61 33.29
N VAL A 282 5.29 -21.81 33.66
CA VAL A 282 6.74 -22.13 33.74
C VAL A 282 7.22 -22.67 32.37
N ALA A 283 6.70 -22.11 31.27
CA ALA A 283 7.15 -22.39 29.93
C ALA A 283 8.67 -22.18 29.85
N THR A 284 9.40 -23.27 29.60
CA THR A 284 10.85 -23.29 29.46
C THR A 284 11.26 -22.30 28.39
N ARG A 285 11.89 -21.19 28.77
CA ARG A 285 12.49 -20.26 27.81
C ARG A 285 13.44 -21.06 26.91
N GLN A 286 13.27 -21.00 25.60
CA GLN A 286 14.20 -21.63 24.67
C GLN A 286 15.28 -20.61 24.31
N THR A 287 16.54 -21.05 24.25
CA THR A 287 17.62 -20.25 23.65
C THR A 287 17.91 -20.85 22.29
N ASN A 288 18.05 -19.99 21.28
CA ASN A 288 18.36 -20.42 19.93
C ASN A 288 19.76 -19.94 19.56
N GLU A 289 20.53 -20.78 18.88
CA GLU A 289 21.86 -20.45 18.38
C GLU A 289 21.87 -20.58 16.85
N ILE A 290 22.41 -19.57 16.17
CA ILE A 290 22.62 -19.57 14.72
C ILE A 290 24.12 -19.73 14.48
N GLU A 291 24.51 -20.78 13.78
CA GLU A 291 25.87 -20.99 13.29
C GLU A 291 25.91 -20.94 11.77
N VAL A 292 26.91 -20.27 11.22
CA VAL A 292 27.14 -20.18 9.77
C VAL A 292 28.44 -20.88 9.44
N VAL A 293 28.40 -21.89 8.56
CA VAL A 293 29.56 -22.71 8.18
C VAL A 293 29.77 -22.64 6.67
N LEU A 294 31.01 -22.41 6.24
CA LEU A 294 31.40 -22.48 4.83
C LEU A 294 31.87 -23.90 4.50
N LEU A 295 31.32 -24.46 3.42
CA LEU A 295 31.60 -25.80 2.90
C LEU A 295 32.15 -25.71 1.49
N ASP A 296 33.36 -26.21 1.26
CA ASP A 296 33.97 -26.35 -0.06
C ASP A 296 34.74 -27.68 -0.17
N PRO A 297 34.21 -28.67 -0.90
CA PRO A 297 34.89 -29.96 -1.05
C PRO A 297 36.10 -29.91 -1.99
N GLU A 298 36.27 -28.87 -2.81
CA GLU A 298 37.44 -28.77 -3.71
C GLU A 298 38.68 -28.25 -2.97
N VAL A 299 38.50 -27.65 -1.80
CA VAL A 299 39.60 -27.22 -0.93
C VAL A 299 40.11 -28.44 -0.16
N ALA A 300 41.18 -29.05 -0.68
CA ALA A 300 41.95 -30.09 0.00
C ALA A 300 43.42 -29.66 0.07
N VAL A 301 44.06 -29.88 1.22
CA VAL A 301 45.52 -29.70 1.37
C VAL A 301 46.18 -30.96 0.83
N GLU A 302 46.94 -30.84 -0.27
CA GLU A 302 47.61 -31.97 -0.92
C GLU A 302 48.72 -32.61 -0.06
N ASP A 303 49.19 -31.93 0.99
CA ASP A 303 50.41 -32.27 1.75
C ASP A 303 50.19 -32.89 3.15
N GLU A 304 48.95 -33.11 3.61
CA GLU A 304 48.66 -33.78 4.90
C GLU A 304 48.14 -35.21 4.70
N MET A 305 48.62 -36.17 5.50
CA MET A 305 48.20 -37.60 5.49
C MET A 305 46.69 -37.80 5.72
N GLU A 306 45.99 -36.78 6.21
CA GLU A 306 44.53 -36.76 6.36
C GLU A 306 43.96 -35.61 5.52
N PRO A 307 43.12 -35.88 4.51
CA PRO A 307 42.56 -34.82 3.68
C PRO A 307 41.56 -34.00 4.50
N ARG A 308 41.98 -32.84 5.00
CA ARG A 308 41.07 -31.84 5.58
C ARG A 308 40.23 -31.24 4.46
N HIS A 309 39.00 -31.70 4.30
CA HIS A 309 38.05 -31.06 3.39
C HIS A 309 37.63 -29.70 3.96
N GLY A 310 37.32 -28.75 3.07
CA GLY A 310 37.03 -27.37 3.43
C GLY A 310 35.71 -27.20 4.20
N VAL A 311 35.72 -27.39 5.51
CA VAL A 311 34.62 -27.04 6.41
C VAL A 311 35.12 -26.06 7.47
N VAL A 312 34.54 -24.85 7.52
CA VAL A 312 34.95 -23.81 8.49
C VAL A 312 33.74 -23.09 9.07
N SER A 313 33.69 -22.94 10.39
CA SER A 313 32.70 -22.08 11.03
C SER A 313 33.07 -20.61 10.81
N LEU A 314 32.17 -19.84 10.21
CA LEU A 314 32.30 -18.40 10.01
C LEU A 314 31.85 -17.60 11.24
N GLY A 315 31.14 -18.22 12.18
CA GLY A 315 30.71 -17.55 13.41
C GLY A 315 29.42 -18.12 13.99
N ARG A 316 29.13 -17.71 15.22
CA ARG A 316 27.98 -18.14 16.02
C ARG A 316 27.30 -16.95 16.68
N LEU A 317 26.01 -17.11 16.95
CA LEU A 317 25.17 -16.05 17.49
C LEU A 317 24.01 -16.64 18.29
N GLU A 318 23.87 -16.24 19.55
CA GLU A 318 22.72 -16.58 20.39
C GLU A 318 21.57 -15.59 20.16
N VAL A 319 20.34 -16.11 20.10
CA VAL A 319 19.10 -15.38 19.86
C VAL A 319 18.03 -15.84 20.85
N GLU A 320 17.54 -14.92 21.65
CA GLU A 320 16.45 -15.18 22.61
C GLU A 320 15.08 -15.06 21.91
N ALA A 321 14.51 -16.19 21.51
CA ALA A 321 13.15 -16.29 20.96
C ALA A 321 12.64 -17.73 21.07
N ASP A 322 11.35 -17.98 20.85
CA ASP A 322 10.81 -19.35 20.83
C ASP A 322 11.09 -20.03 19.48
N LYS A 323 10.69 -19.37 18.38
CA LYS A 323 10.98 -19.84 17.02
C LYS A 323 11.93 -18.89 16.32
N VAL A 324 12.95 -19.44 15.66
CA VAL A 324 13.92 -18.69 14.87
C VAL A 324 14.06 -19.35 13.51
N VAL A 325 13.96 -18.55 12.44
CA VAL A 325 14.22 -19.03 11.09
C VAL A 325 15.07 -18.02 10.32
N VAL A 326 16.01 -18.55 9.54
CA VAL A 326 16.92 -17.77 8.70
C VAL A 326 16.58 -18.00 7.23
N SER A 327 16.45 -16.90 6.50
CA SER A 327 16.25 -16.88 5.05
C SER A 327 17.57 -16.95 4.27
N ASP A 328 17.48 -17.24 2.96
CA ASP A 328 18.65 -17.31 2.09
C ASP A 328 19.43 -15.99 1.99
N ASP A 329 18.75 -14.85 2.14
CA ASP A 329 19.37 -13.51 2.07
C ASP A 329 19.94 -13.03 3.42
N GLY A 330 19.86 -13.86 4.48
CA GLY A 330 20.33 -13.52 5.82
C GLY A 330 19.34 -12.70 6.67
N PHE A 331 18.06 -12.66 6.30
CA PHE A 331 17.01 -12.18 7.23
C PHE A 331 16.76 -13.27 8.28
N VAL A 332 16.95 -12.92 9.54
CA VAL A 332 16.60 -13.73 10.70
C VAL A 332 15.24 -13.24 11.18
N THR A 333 14.25 -14.12 11.18
CA THR A 333 12.93 -13.80 11.73
C THR A 333 12.71 -14.63 12.97
N THR A 334 12.31 -13.96 14.04
CA THR A 334 12.08 -14.57 15.33
C THR A 334 10.63 -14.34 15.75
N LEU A 335 10.04 -15.34 16.39
CA LEU A 335 8.72 -15.28 17.01
C LEU A 335 8.89 -15.51 18.51
N GLY A 336 8.60 -14.49 19.31
CA GLY A 336 8.59 -14.58 20.77
C GLY A 336 7.31 -15.21 21.32
N LEU A 337 7.38 -15.68 22.57
CA LEU A 337 6.21 -16.19 23.31
C LEU A 337 5.15 -15.11 23.56
N ASP A 338 5.59 -13.86 23.62
CA ASP A 338 4.76 -12.66 23.71
C ASP A 338 3.98 -12.36 22.41
N GLY A 339 4.20 -13.15 21.35
CA GLY A 339 3.63 -12.92 20.03
C GLY A 339 4.36 -11.82 19.25
N THR A 340 5.55 -11.39 19.67
CA THR A 340 6.34 -10.42 18.92
C THR A 340 7.05 -11.12 17.77
N LEU A 341 6.72 -10.72 16.54
CA LEU A 341 7.43 -11.08 15.33
C LEU A 341 8.51 -10.02 15.06
N SER A 342 9.77 -10.36 15.28
CA SER A 342 10.91 -9.49 15.01
C SER A 342 11.73 -9.99 13.84
N SER A 343 12.18 -9.06 12.99
CA SER A 343 13.07 -9.33 11.88
C SER A 343 14.39 -8.59 12.06
N PHE A 344 15.48 -9.32 11.87
CA PHE A 344 16.85 -8.85 11.93
C PHE A 344 17.56 -9.18 10.62
N ARG A 345 18.61 -8.44 10.31
CA ARG A 345 19.56 -8.78 9.26
C ARG A 345 20.84 -9.28 9.88
N LEU A 346 21.24 -10.49 9.50
CA LEU A 346 22.53 -11.07 9.84
C LEU A 346 23.63 -10.24 9.19
N ALA A 347 24.69 -9.94 9.94
CA ALA A 347 25.89 -9.30 9.43
C ALA A 347 27.11 -10.04 9.97
N LEU A 348 27.99 -10.47 9.05
CA LEU A 348 29.28 -11.06 9.39
C LEU A 348 30.31 -9.93 9.50
N ALA A 349 31.05 -9.88 10.61
CA ALA A 349 32.12 -8.90 10.79
C ALA A 349 33.15 -9.04 9.65
N SER A 350 33.58 -7.92 9.09
CA SER A 350 34.55 -7.91 7.99
C SER A 350 35.96 -8.22 8.53
N SER A 351 36.37 -9.48 8.47
CA SER A 351 37.78 -9.86 8.58
C SER A 351 38.49 -9.69 7.24
N ALA A 352 39.70 -9.15 7.28
CA ALA A 352 40.56 -9.06 6.10
C ALA A 352 41.14 -10.44 5.81
N TYR A 353 40.50 -11.20 4.93
CA TYR A 353 41.06 -12.42 4.37
C TYR A 353 41.94 -12.06 3.16
N GLU A 354 43.20 -12.49 3.16
CA GLU A 354 44.12 -12.24 2.03
C GLU A 354 43.94 -13.27 0.90
N THR A 355 43.66 -14.53 1.24
CA THR A 355 43.48 -15.63 0.29
C THR A 355 42.31 -16.53 0.69
N TYR A 356 41.68 -17.19 -0.28
CA TYR A 356 40.55 -18.10 -0.03
C TYR A 356 40.96 -19.31 0.82
N SER A 357 42.16 -19.88 0.59
CA SER A 357 42.71 -20.97 1.40
C SER A 357 42.97 -20.57 2.85
N ALA A 358 43.35 -19.31 3.12
CA ALA A 358 43.54 -18.81 4.48
C ALA A 358 42.24 -18.76 5.30
N VAL A 359 41.07 -18.81 4.65
CA VAL A 359 39.77 -18.96 5.36
C VAL A 359 39.69 -20.35 6.01
N PHE A 360 40.20 -21.39 5.35
CA PHE A 360 40.18 -22.78 5.83
C PHE A 360 41.40 -23.12 6.68
N PHE A 361 42.55 -22.52 6.38
CA PHE A 361 43.83 -22.82 7.01
C PHE A 361 44.51 -21.52 7.47
N PRO A 362 44.14 -20.95 8.62
CA PRO A 362 44.77 -19.75 9.14
C PRO A 362 46.24 -20.00 9.46
N SER A 363 47.13 -19.15 8.94
CA SER A 363 48.60 -19.33 8.94
C SER A 363 49.27 -19.26 10.32
N ALA A 364 48.55 -18.87 11.38
CA ALA A 364 49.07 -18.79 12.74
C ALA A 364 47.95 -19.03 13.79
N PRO A 365 48.25 -19.72 14.91
CA PRO A 365 47.38 -19.81 16.09
C PRO A 365 47.43 -18.49 16.89
N THR A 366 47.12 -17.38 16.24
CA THR A 366 46.77 -16.14 16.93
C THR A 366 45.42 -16.37 17.60
N GLU A 367 45.22 -15.85 18.82
CA GLU A 367 43.99 -16.03 19.61
C GLU A 367 42.74 -16.04 18.73
N PRO A 368 41.82 -17.02 18.91
CA PRO A 368 40.70 -17.23 18.01
C PRO A 368 39.72 -16.06 18.13
N ALA A 369 40.00 -14.97 17.42
CA ALA A 369 39.00 -14.01 17.03
C ALA A 369 38.12 -14.70 15.98
N SER A 370 37.27 -15.62 16.44
CA SER A 370 36.20 -16.17 15.63
C SER A 370 35.41 -14.99 15.07
N PRO A 371 35.10 -14.97 13.75
CA PRO A 371 34.40 -13.84 13.19
C PRO A 371 33.05 -13.71 13.90
N SER A 372 32.78 -12.55 14.49
CA SER A 372 31.55 -12.36 15.24
C SER A 372 30.39 -12.15 14.26
N LEU A 373 29.32 -12.93 14.46
CA LEU A 373 28.04 -12.68 13.83
C LEU A 373 27.29 -11.64 14.65
N SER A 374 26.64 -10.69 13.98
CA SER A 374 25.81 -9.69 14.63
C SER A 374 24.43 -9.59 13.97
N LEU A 375 23.43 -9.17 14.74
CA LEU A 375 22.09 -8.88 14.25
C LEU A 375 21.84 -7.38 14.23
N SER A 376 21.42 -6.87 13.08
CA SER A 376 20.89 -5.51 12.97
C SER A 376 19.35 -5.57 12.94
N PRO A 377 18.65 -4.93 13.89
CA PRO A 377 17.19 -4.94 13.92
C PRO A 377 16.62 -4.18 12.72
N ILE A 378 15.57 -4.74 12.11
CA ILE A 378 14.86 -4.11 10.98
C ILE A 378 13.50 -3.62 11.47
N LYS A 379 12.68 -4.54 11.99
CA LYS A 379 11.31 -4.25 12.38
C LYS A 379 10.80 -5.29 13.39
N SER A 380 10.03 -4.83 14.37
CA SER A 380 9.28 -5.67 15.30
C SER A 380 7.79 -5.36 15.18
N VAL A 381 6.97 -6.40 15.30
CA VAL A 381 5.52 -6.34 15.13
C VAL A 381 4.86 -7.24 16.17
N PHE A 382 3.92 -6.71 16.94
CA PHE A 382 3.13 -7.51 17.89
C PHE A 382 1.96 -8.17 17.18
N LEU A 383 1.88 -9.50 17.27
CA LEU A 383 0.80 -10.29 16.69
C LEU A 383 -0.40 -10.40 17.63
N SER A 384 -1.61 -10.35 17.07
CA SER A 384 -2.85 -10.49 17.83
C SER A 384 -3.02 -11.92 18.31
N THR A 385 -3.02 -12.13 19.63
CA THR A 385 -3.31 -13.42 20.28
C THR A 385 -4.75 -13.88 20.07
N ARG A 386 -5.66 -12.98 19.65
CA ARG A 386 -7.03 -13.31 19.24
C ARG A 386 -7.09 -13.92 17.84
N ALA A 387 -6.15 -13.56 16.97
CA ALA A 387 -6.12 -14.04 15.60
C ALA A 387 -5.23 -15.28 15.43
N LEU A 388 -4.18 -15.39 16.25
CA LEU A 388 -3.10 -16.38 16.13
C LEU A 388 -2.73 -16.91 17.52
N ALA A 389 -2.44 -18.20 17.64
CA ALA A 389 -1.83 -18.80 18.83
C ALA A 389 -0.31 -18.94 18.63
N PRO A 390 0.52 -18.01 19.15
CA PRO A 390 1.96 -17.99 18.89
C PRO A 390 2.68 -19.23 19.40
N ALA A 391 2.27 -19.78 20.56
CA ALA A 391 2.89 -20.98 21.15
C ALA A 391 2.76 -22.24 20.28
N CYS A 392 1.72 -22.31 19.43
CA CYS A 392 1.48 -23.44 18.52
C CYS A 392 1.85 -23.09 17.07
N ALA A 393 2.45 -21.93 16.83
CA ALA A 393 2.77 -21.48 15.49
C ALA A 393 4.04 -22.15 14.95
N SER A 394 4.04 -22.40 13.65
CA SER A 394 5.20 -22.83 12.89
C SER A 394 5.64 -21.70 11.96
N LEU A 395 6.94 -21.41 11.96
CA LEU A 395 7.54 -20.36 11.16
C LEU A 395 8.39 -21.00 10.06
N LEU A 396 8.27 -20.50 8.83
CA LEU A 396 9.09 -20.95 7.69
C LEU A 396 9.60 -19.75 6.91
N ALA A 397 10.91 -19.59 6.83
CA ALA A 397 11.52 -18.62 5.92
C ALA A 397 11.42 -19.16 4.49
N LEU A 398 10.73 -18.42 3.64
CA LEU A 398 10.57 -18.72 2.22
C LEU A 398 11.85 -18.28 1.48
N HIS A 399 11.74 -17.28 0.60
CA HIS A 399 12.88 -16.61 -0.02
C HIS A 399 12.98 -15.17 0.47
N SER A 400 14.20 -14.61 0.43
CA SER A 400 14.51 -13.23 0.82
C SER A 400 13.91 -12.82 2.17
N SER A 401 12.99 -11.86 2.22
CA SER A 401 12.34 -11.41 3.47
C SER A 401 10.96 -12.00 3.70
N PHE A 402 10.52 -12.96 2.88
CA PHE A 402 9.19 -13.56 3.03
C PHE A 402 9.20 -14.71 4.03
N VAL A 403 8.19 -14.73 4.88
CA VAL A 403 8.02 -15.73 5.94
C VAL A 403 6.59 -16.24 5.88
N LEU A 404 6.42 -17.56 5.91
CA LEU A 404 5.14 -18.21 6.13
C LEU A 404 5.00 -18.46 7.63
N LEU A 405 3.92 -17.93 8.20
CA LEU A 405 3.50 -18.19 9.57
C LEU A 405 2.22 -19.01 9.52
N ALA A 406 2.31 -20.27 9.97
CA ALA A 406 1.17 -21.15 10.14
C ALA A 406 0.81 -21.19 11.63
N SER A 407 -0.40 -20.79 11.99
CA SER A 407 -0.84 -20.79 13.39
C SER A 407 -2.31 -21.21 13.48
N PRO A 408 -2.68 -22.05 14.47
CA PRO A 408 -4.08 -22.37 14.67
C PRO A 408 -4.82 -21.13 15.17
N ARG A 409 -6.02 -20.88 14.61
CA ARG A 409 -6.88 -19.78 15.05
C ARG A 409 -7.67 -20.25 16.28
N PRO A 410 -7.65 -19.52 17.41
CA PRO A 410 -8.49 -19.84 18.56
C PRO A 410 -9.96 -19.83 18.14
N ALA A 411 -10.73 -20.83 18.57
CA ALA A 411 -12.11 -21.03 18.14
C ALA A 411 -12.95 -19.77 18.44
N SER A 412 -13.52 -19.14 17.41
CA SER A 412 -14.63 -18.21 17.59
C SER A 412 -15.91 -19.01 17.80
N ASP A 413 -16.80 -18.54 18.68
CA ASP A 413 -18.00 -19.23 19.22
C ASP A 413 -18.97 -19.88 18.20
N SER A 414 -18.76 -19.73 16.89
CA SER A 414 -19.68 -20.18 15.85
C SER A 414 -19.24 -21.39 15.00
N SER A 415 -18.00 -21.89 15.10
CA SER A 415 -17.53 -23.02 14.26
C SER A 415 -16.84 -24.12 15.07
N SER A 416 -17.33 -25.36 14.97
CA SER A 416 -16.82 -26.52 15.72
C SER A 416 -15.53 -27.15 15.17
N THR A 417 -15.07 -26.76 13.98
CA THR A 417 -13.89 -27.35 13.33
C THR A 417 -12.64 -26.49 13.54
N PRO A 418 -11.50 -27.07 13.97
CA PRO A 418 -10.25 -26.32 14.09
C PRO A 418 -9.78 -25.80 12.73
N VAL A 419 -9.32 -24.54 12.69
CA VAL A 419 -8.81 -23.88 11.49
C VAL A 419 -7.39 -23.40 11.73
N VAL A 420 -6.48 -23.66 10.79
CA VAL A 420 -5.11 -23.15 10.78
C VAL A 420 -5.04 -21.96 9.83
N SER A 421 -4.68 -20.78 10.33
CA SER A 421 -4.45 -19.62 9.49
C SER A 421 -3.00 -19.64 8.98
N LEU A 422 -2.86 -19.57 7.66
CA LEU A 422 -1.62 -19.47 6.93
C LEU A 422 -1.45 -18.01 6.51
N THR A 423 -0.43 -17.35 7.04
CA THR A 423 -0.15 -15.95 6.74
C THR A 423 1.22 -15.80 6.11
N TYR A 424 1.27 -15.15 4.94
CA TYR A 424 2.50 -14.83 4.23
C TYR A 424 2.91 -13.42 4.61
N TRP A 425 4.00 -13.30 5.37
CA TRP A 425 4.54 -12.04 5.85
C TRP A 425 5.72 -11.60 4.99
N ASP A 426 5.83 -10.29 4.78
CA ASP A 426 7.09 -9.66 4.40
C ASP A 426 7.73 -9.07 5.65
N SER A 427 8.82 -9.68 6.11
CA SER A 427 9.48 -9.34 7.38
C SER A 427 10.14 -7.96 7.34
N ARG A 428 10.53 -7.46 6.16
CA ARG A 428 11.11 -6.12 5.99
C ARG A 428 10.08 -5.02 6.27
N PHE A 429 8.87 -5.23 5.78
CA PHE A 429 7.79 -4.25 5.89
C PHE A 429 6.81 -4.56 7.00
N GLY A 430 6.90 -5.73 7.64
CA GLY A 430 5.99 -6.17 8.70
C GLY A 430 4.54 -6.21 8.22
N ALA A 431 4.30 -6.67 6.99
CA ALA A 431 2.99 -6.66 6.36
C ALA A 431 2.60 -8.04 5.83
N VAL A 432 1.30 -8.34 5.90
CA VAL A 432 0.73 -9.57 5.36
C VAL A 432 0.47 -9.40 3.88
N VAL A 433 1.15 -10.21 3.08
CA VAL A 433 1.06 -10.30 1.62
C VAL A 433 -0.17 -11.11 1.23
N ALA A 434 -0.42 -12.22 1.91
CA ALA A 434 -1.58 -13.06 1.68
C ALA A 434 -1.95 -13.82 2.95
N SER A 435 -3.22 -14.18 3.07
CA SER A 435 -3.73 -15.03 4.14
C SER A 435 -4.65 -16.09 3.54
N SER A 436 -4.47 -17.34 3.95
CA SER A 436 -5.40 -18.44 3.66
C SER A 436 -5.73 -19.16 4.96
N ASP A 437 -6.96 -19.66 5.06
CA ASP A 437 -7.41 -20.41 6.24
C ASP A 437 -7.62 -21.86 5.82
N LEU A 438 -7.03 -22.80 6.57
CA LEU A 438 -7.03 -24.23 6.30
C LEU A 438 -7.85 -24.97 7.36
N THR A 439 -8.94 -25.61 6.94
CA THR A 439 -9.76 -26.44 7.84
C THR A 439 -9.02 -27.74 8.17
N VAL A 440 -8.86 -28.04 9.45
CA VAL A 440 -8.18 -29.25 9.91
C VAL A 440 -9.16 -30.42 9.86
N PRO A 441 -8.84 -31.54 9.17
CA PRO A 441 -9.66 -32.73 9.18
C PRO A 441 -9.81 -33.27 10.62
N SER A 442 -11.02 -33.68 11.00
CA SER A 442 -11.31 -34.22 12.34
C SER A 442 -10.50 -35.48 12.69
N ALA A 443 -10.01 -36.21 11.69
CA ALA A 443 -9.13 -37.36 11.86
C ALA A 443 -7.71 -37.00 12.35
N VAL A 444 -7.31 -35.74 12.22
CA VAL A 444 -5.98 -35.25 12.65
C VAL A 444 -6.05 -34.72 14.08
N ALA A 445 -7.00 -33.84 14.36
CA ALA A 445 -7.20 -33.27 15.69
C ALA A 445 -8.65 -32.84 15.91
N SER A 446 -9.18 -33.12 17.11
CA SER A 446 -10.49 -32.64 17.55
C SER A 446 -10.40 -31.28 18.27
N SER A 447 -9.21 -30.87 18.72
CA SER A 447 -8.95 -29.61 19.42
C SER A 447 -7.65 -28.95 18.95
N ILE A 448 -7.60 -27.63 19.03
CA ILE A 448 -6.41 -26.82 18.71
C ILE A 448 -5.25 -27.14 19.65
N SER A 449 -5.52 -27.38 20.94
CA SER A 449 -4.49 -27.71 21.94
C SER A 449 -3.78 -29.04 21.66
N SER A 450 -4.42 -29.93 20.91
CA SER A 450 -3.85 -31.21 20.50
C SER A 450 -3.11 -31.16 19.17
N LEU A 451 -3.01 -30.00 18.52
CA LEU A 451 -2.42 -29.85 17.20
C LEU A 451 -0.98 -29.34 17.31
N SER A 452 -0.07 -29.98 16.61
CA SER A 452 1.28 -29.47 16.39
C SER A 452 1.55 -29.32 14.90
N LEU A 453 2.28 -28.24 14.57
CA LEU A 453 2.50 -27.76 13.21
C LEU A 453 3.99 -27.82 12.90
N SER A 454 4.34 -28.44 11.79
CA SER A 454 5.69 -28.35 11.23
C SER A 454 5.64 -27.95 9.76
N THR A 455 6.39 -26.90 9.41
CA THR A 455 6.47 -26.36 8.07
C THR A 455 7.85 -26.57 7.46
N CYS A 456 7.91 -26.96 6.19
CA CYS A 456 9.18 -27.08 5.47
C CYS A 456 9.08 -26.51 4.05
N LEU A 457 10.23 -26.11 3.48
CA LEU A 457 10.34 -25.55 2.14
C LEU A 457 11.10 -26.54 1.24
N PRO A 458 10.44 -27.57 0.70
CA PRO A 458 11.09 -28.53 -0.20
C PRO A 458 11.60 -27.86 -1.48
N THR A 459 10.83 -26.91 -2.02
CA THR A 459 11.16 -26.21 -3.28
C THR A 459 10.90 -24.72 -3.13
N ARG A 460 11.46 -23.90 -4.04
CA ARG A 460 11.21 -22.46 -4.06
C ARG A 460 9.75 -22.08 -4.32
N HIS A 461 8.93 -23.01 -4.79
CA HIS A 461 7.55 -22.76 -5.23
C HIS A 461 6.50 -23.49 -4.40
N THR A 462 6.89 -24.38 -3.51
CA THR A 462 5.97 -25.19 -2.71
C THR A 462 6.45 -25.21 -1.27
N ALA A 463 5.60 -24.73 -0.36
CA ALA A 463 5.76 -24.96 1.06
C ALA A 463 4.92 -26.16 1.47
N LEU A 464 5.36 -26.89 2.49
CA LEU A 464 4.56 -27.97 3.07
C LEU A 464 4.17 -27.61 4.49
N LEU A 465 2.94 -27.98 4.84
CA LEU A 465 2.44 -27.94 6.19
C LEU A 465 2.11 -29.38 6.61
N THR A 466 2.77 -29.84 7.66
CA THR A 466 2.48 -31.12 8.30
C THR A 466 1.69 -30.87 9.58
N LEU A 467 0.54 -31.52 9.69
CA LEU A 467 -0.30 -31.50 10.88
C LEU A 467 -0.14 -32.83 11.60
N PHE A 468 0.26 -32.78 12.87
CA PHE A 468 0.37 -33.96 13.71
C PHE A 468 -0.28 -33.75 15.08
N PRO A 469 -0.86 -34.80 15.67
CA PRO A 469 -1.43 -34.75 17.01
C PRO A 469 -0.30 -34.66 18.06
N SER A 470 -0.37 -33.69 18.97
CA SER A 470 0.61 -33.52 20.06
C SER A 470 0.45 -34.58 21.16
N VAL A 471 -0.76 -35.09 21.37
CA VAL A 471 -1.06 -36.11 22.37
C VAL A 471 -1.65 -37.34 21.68
N PRO A 472 -1.07 -38.55 21.85
CA PRO A 472 -1.66 -39.77 21.32
C PRO A 472 -2.99 -40.02 22.05
N THR A 473 -4.09 -39.80 21.35
CA THR A 473 -5.43 -40.15 21.86
C THR A 473 -5.69 -41.64 21.64
N THR A 474 -6.65 -42.21 22.37
CA THR A 474 -7.05 -43.62 22.24
C THR A 474 -7.70 -43.94 20.89
N THR A 475 -8.10 -42.92 20.14
CA THR A 475 -8.63 -43.02 18.78
C THR A 475 -7.52 -42.98 17.75
N ALA A 476 -7.65 -43.75 16.67
CA ALA A 476 -6.67 -43.79 15.58
C ALA A 476 -6.41 -42.39 15.00
N SER A 477 -5.29 -41.77 15.38
CA SER A 477 -4.91 -40.44 14.94
C SER A 477 -4.18 -40.52 13.60
N ARG A 478 -4.42 -39.52 12.75
CA ARG A 478 -3.76 -39.42 11.44
C ARG A 478 -2.86 -38.21 11.38
N LEU A 479 -1.76 -38.39 10.69
CA LEU A 479 -0.92 -37.31 10.21
C LEU A 479 -1.43 -36.86 8.84
N ALA A 480 -1.48 -35.56 8.58
CA ALA A 480 -1.83 -35.01 7.28
C ALA A 480 -0.72 -34.09 6.76
N ILE A 481 -0.39 -34.25 5.48
CA ILE A 481 0.60 -33.42 4.77
C ILE A 481 -0.14 -32.59 3.74
N PHE A 482 -0.01 -31.27 3.83
CA PHE A 482 -0.58 -30.32 2.88
C PHE A 482 0.53 -29.73 2.01
N CYS A 483 0.28 -29.70 0.70
CA CYS A 483 1.13 -29.01 -0.26
C CYS A 483 0.56 -27.63 -0.56
N LEU A 484 1.28 -26.59 -0.16
CA LEU A 484 0.90 -25.19 -0.33
C LEU A 484 1.65 -24.61 -1.54
N PRO A 485 1.00 -24.45 -2.70
CA PRO A 485 1.63 -23.78 -3.83
C PRO A 485 1.79 -22.28 -3.53
N LEU A 486 3.00 -21.76 -3.72
CA LEU A 486 3.32 -20.34 -3.57
C LEU A 486 2.97 -19.57 -4.86
N SER A 487 1.68 -19.57 -5.24
CA SER A 487 1.17 -18.99 -6.51
C SER A 487 0.34 -17.71 -6.29
N PRO A 488 0.47 -16.65 -7.13
CA PRO A 488 1.54 -16.40 -8.10
C PRO A 488 2.89 -16.28 -7.36
N PRO A 489 4.05 -16.49 -8.05
CA PRO A 489 5.33 -16.54 -7.38
C PRO A 489 5.50 -15.28 -6.55
N LEU A 490 5.61 -15.48 -5.23
CA LEU A 490 6.10 -14.44 -4.34
C LEU A 490 7.36 -13.85 -5.01
N PRO A 491 7.44 -12.53 -5.15
CA PRO A 491 8.53 -11.91 -5.91
C PRO A 491 9.85 -12.27 -5.24
N SER A 492 10.88 -12.61 -6.01
CA SER A 492 12.17 -13.07 -5.47
C SER A 492 12.75 -12.10 -4.44
N SER A 493 12.44 -10.80 -4.57
CA SER A 493 12.71 -9.77 -3.59
C SER A 493 11.43 -9.07 -3.12
N SER A 494 11.48 -8.55 -1.90
CA SER A 494 10.45 -7.69 -1.35
C SER A 494 10.35 -6.37 -2.12
N VAL A 495 9.15 -6.09 -2.64
CA VAL A 495 8.84 -4.89 -3.43
C VAL A 495 7.61 -4.22 -2.81
N LEU A 496 7.65 -2.89 -2.62
CA LEU A 496 6.54 -2.11 -2.05
C LEU A 496 5.20 -2.37 -2.76
N ALA A 497 5.23 -2.56 -4.09
CA ALA A 497 4.04 -2.88 -4.89
C ALA A 497 3.30 -4.14 -4.40
N ALA A 498 3.99 -5.11 -3.80
CA ALA A 498 3.38 -6.31 -3.24
C ALA A 498 2.57 -6.03 -1.94
N ILE A 499 2.71 -4.85 -1.35
CA ILE A 499 2.16 -4.50 -0.03
C ILE A 499 1.14 -3.36 -0.13
N VAL A 500 1.29 -2.47 -1.11
CA VAL A 500 0.34 -1.36 -1.31
C VAL A 500 -1.08 -1.91 -1.43
N GLY A 501 -1.99 -1.38 -0.61
CA GLY A 501 -3.39 -1.82 -0.52
C GLY A 501 -3.66 -3.01 0.43
N ARG A 502 -2.62 -3.66 0.98
CA ARG A 502 -2.78 -4.83 1.89
C ARG A 502 -2.71 -4.50 3.37
N GLN A 503 -2.58 -3.22 3.73
CA GLN A 503 -2.51 -2.76 5.12
C GLN A 503 -3.74 -3.19 5.96
N ARG A 504 -4.94 -3.23 5.34
CA ARG A 504 -6.16 -3.72 5.99
C ARG A 504 -6.10 -5.22 6.33
N LEU A 505 -5.40 -6.02 5.53
CA LEU A 505 -5.18 -7.44 5.82
C LEU A 505 -4.23 -7.59 6.99
N THR A 506 -3.10 -6.87 6.98
CA THR A 506 -2.13 -6.85 8.08
C THR A 506 -2.81 -6.48 9.39
N GLY A 507 -3.66 -5.43 9.39
CA GLY A 507 -4.35 -4.95 10.58
C GLY A 507 -5.12 -6.03 11.36
N ARG A 508 -5.64 -7.07 10.69
CA ARG A 508 -6.35 -8.17 11.37
C ARG A 508 -5.44 -9.03 12.27
N TYR A 509 -4.15 -9.09 11.96
CA TYR A 509 -3.17 -9.93 12.64
C TYR A 509 -2.27 -9.14 13.59
N LEU A 510 -2.38 -7.81 13.62
CA LEU A 510 -1.65 -6.98 14.57
C LEU A 510 -2.40 -6.91 15.90
N ALA A 511 -1.66 -7.02 17.01
CA ALA A 511 -2.21 -6.68 18.31
C ALA A 511 -2.46 -5.15 18.34
N PHE A 512 -3.69 -4.78 18.71
CA PHE A 512 -4.01 -3.40 19.06
C PHE A 512 -3.89 -3.28 20.57
N ASN A 513 -3.02 -2.41 21.03
CA ASN A 513 -2.99 -2.03 22.44
C ASN A 513 -4.27 -1.23 22.72
N ALA A 514 -5.04 -1.61 23.75
CA ALA A 514 -6.30 -0.94 24.09
C ALA A 514 -6.13 0.56 24.41
N ASP A 515 -4.94 0.98 24.87
CA ASP A 515 -4.59 2.38 25.09
C ASP A 515 -4.27 3.14 23.78
N GLU A 516 -3.93 2.44 22.69
CA GLU A 516 -3.72 3.03 21.35
C GLU A 516 -5.02 3.16 20.53
N ASP A 517 -6.17 2.78 21.10
CA ASP A 517 -7.45 2.88 20.41
C ASP A 517 -8.02 4.30 20.37
N SER A 518 -7.43 5.26 21.09
CA SER A 518 -7.83 6.66 21.03
C SER A 518 -7.75 7.17 19.60
N VAL A 519 -8.72 7.99 19.22
CA VAL A 519 -8.81 8.52 17.85
C VAL A 519 -7.60 9.42 17.55
N SER A 520 -7.08 10.09 18.58
CA SER A 520 -5.86 10.87 18.59
C SER A 520 -4.60 10.01 18.32
N ALA A 521 -4.44 8.86 18.97
CA ALA A 521 -3.31 7.95 18.72
C ALA A 521 -3.33 7.36 17.31
N LYS A 522 -4.53 6.99 16.82
CA LYS A 522 -4.74 6.54 15.44
C LYS A 522 -4.37 7.61 14.41
N ALA A 523 -4.72 8.87 14.67
CA ALA A 523 -4.34 10.00 13.82
C ALA A 523 -2.81 10.20 13.79
N LYS A 524 -2.16 10.18 14.96
CA LYS A 524 -0.69 10.31 15.11
C LYS A 524 0.08 9.24 14.32
N ARG A 525 -0.46 8.02 14.24
CA ARG A 525 0.15 6.90 13.49
C ARG A 525 -0.14 6.94 11.99
N ALA A 526 -1.32 7.41 11.60
CA ALA A 526 -1.77 7.45 10.21
C ALA A 526 -1.26 8.69 9.46
N GLU A 527 -0.81 9.74 10.16
CA GLU A 527 -0.07 10.81 9.51
C GLU A 527 1.16 10.19 8.81
N PRO A 528 1.27 10.33 7.47
CA PRO A 528 2.41 9.81 6.77
C PRO A 528 3.66 10.44 7.37
N MET A 529 4.63 9.60 7.78
CA MET A 529 5.99 10.06 8.02
C MET A 529 6.45 10.69 6.72
N THR A 530 6.25 11.99 6.61
CA THR A 530 6.61 12.74 5.41
C THR A 530 8.11 12.73 5.47
N SER A 531 8.72 11.81 4.70
CA SER A 531 10.17 11.69 4.61
C SER A 531 10.67 13.09 4.27
N LEU A 532 11.29 13.73 5.25
CA LEU A 532 11.71 15.12 5.21
C LEU A 532 12.46 15.31 3.89
N ARG A 533 11.84 16.02 2.93
CA ARG A 533 12.51 16.29 1.67
C ARG A 533 13.77 17.07 2.02
N ALA A 534 14.91 16.63 1.50
CA ALA A 534 16.25 17.13 1.83
C ALA A 534 16.55 18.59 1.40
N GLY A 535 15.53 19.44 1.31
CA GLY A 535 15.65 20.85 0.92
C GLY A 535 14.72 21.83 1.66
N GLN A 536 13.98 21.39 2.67
CA GLN A 536 13.18 22.32 3.50
C GLN A 536 14.09 23.12 4.45
N SER A 537 13.90 24.44 4.51
CA SER A 537 14.62 25.30 5.44
C SER A 537 14.24 24.95 6.89
N THR A 538 15.13 25.21 7.84
CA THR A 538 14.90 24.95 9.27
C THR A 538 13.63 25.64 9.79
N GLY A 539 13.32 26.85 9.29
CA GLY A 539 12.10 27.57 9.61
C GLY A 539 10.82 26.93 9.06
N GLU A 540 10.86 26.33 7.86
CA GLU A 540 9.71 25.57 7.33
C GLU A 540 9.45 24.29 8.14
N LYS A 541 10.51 23.63 8.61
CA LYS A 541 10.40 22.45 9.47
C LYS A 541 9.74 22.78 10.81
N GLN A 542 10.15 23.87 11.45
CA GLN A 542 9.56 24.32 12.71
C GLN A 542 8.07 24.63 12.55
N ARG A 543 7.69 25.37 11.51
CA ARG A 543 6.28 25.73 11.27
C ARG A 543 5.38 24.55 10.90
N THR A 544 5.91 23.58 10.16
CA THR A 544 5.17 22.34 9.85
C THR A 544 4.99 21.46 11.08
N GLU A 545 5.98 21.43 11.98
CA GLU A 545 5.88 20.76 13.28
C GLU A 545 4.91 21.49 14.23
N GLU A 546 4.90 22.82 14.23
CA GLU A 546 3.93 23.63 14.98
C GLU A 546 2.49 23.38 14.51
N SER A 547 2.25 23.35 13.18
CA SER A 547 0.95 22.98 12.61
C SER A 547 0.54 21.55 12.99
N ARG A 548 1.49 20.61 13.04
CA ARG A 548 1.24 19.25 13.53
C ARG A 548 0.84 19.25 15.02
N LYS A 549 1.58 19.95 15.88
CA LYS A 549 1.28 20.06 17.32
C LYS A 549 -0.08 20.71 17.55
N ALA A 550 -0.43 21.75 16.79
CA ALA A 550 -1.74 22.39 16.87
C ALA A 550 -2.88 21.44 16.47
N ARG A 551 -2.70 20.63 15.43
CA ARG A 551 -3.67 19.58 15.06
C ARG A 551 -3.83 18.52 16.14
N GLU A 552 -2.73 18.06 16.73
CA GLU A 552 -2.75 17.07 17.81
C GLU A 552 -3.47 17.62 19.05
N ALA A 553 -3.17 18.86 19.45
CA ALA A 553 -3.84 19.55 20.55
C ALA A 553 -5.34 19.71 20.28
N LEU A 554 -5.74 20.06 19.05
CA LEU A 554 -7.15 20.14 18.67
C LEU A 554 -7.86 18.79 18.79
N LEU A 555 -7.25 17.69 18.34
CA LEU A 555 -7.87 16.36 18.47
C LEU A 555 -8.05 15.96 19.94
N GLU A 556 -7.09 16.26 20.80
CA GLU A 556 -7.18 16.00 22.25
C GLU A 556 -8.26 16.87 22.91
N GLU A 557 -8.35 18.15 22.56
CA GLU A 557 -9.44 19.03 23.01
C GLU A 557 -10.81 18.55 22.51
N PHE A 558 -10.91 18.11 21.25
CA PHE A 558 -12.16 17.60 20.68
C PHE A 558 -12.60 16.28 21.31
N GLU A 559 -11.67 15.39 21.63
CA GLU A 559 -11.96 14.14 22.34
C GLU A 559 -12.57 14.42 23.73
N ALA A 560 -12.08 15.45 24.42
CA ALA A 560 -12.65 15.90 25.70
C ALA A 560 -14.01 16.63 25.54
N LEU A 561 -14.13 17.55 24.57
CA LEU A 561 -15.35 18.33 24.35
C LEU A 561 -16.52 17.48 23.83
N LEU A 562 -16.25 16.49 22.99
CA LEU A 562 -17.26 15.62 22.38
C LEU A 562 -17.51 14.32 23.18
N ALA A 563 -16.85 14.13 24.33
CA ALA A 563 -17.13 13.01 25.23
C ALA A 563 -18.64 12.87 25.59
N PRO A 564 -19.41 13.94 25.84
CA PRO A 564 -20.85 13.86 26.09
C PRO A 564 -21.67 13.26 24.92
N LEU A 565 -21.18 13.35 23.67
CA LEU A 565 -21.83 12.73 22.51
C LEU A 565 -21.60 11.22 22.47
N LYS A 566 -20.43 10.77 22.91
CA LYS A 566 -20.08 9.33 23.01
C LYS A 566 -20.86 8.65 24.14
N GLU A 567 -21.05 9.35 25.25
CA GLU A 567 -21.76 8.84 26.43
C GLU A 567 -23.30 8.96 26.34
N GLY A 568 -23.82 9.59 25.28
CA GLY A 568 -25.25 9.79 25.11
C GLY A 568 -25.86 10.78 26.12
N GLY A 569 -25.12 11.83 26.47
CA GLY A 569 -25.54 12.88 27.42
C GLY A 569 -26.82 13.63 27.02
N LYS A 570 -27.30 14.52 27.89
CA LYS A 570 -28.56 15.25 27.64
C LYS A 570 -28.45 16.13 26.39
N VAL A 571 -29.58 16.35 25.69
CA VAL A 571 -29.63 17.12 24.43
C VAL A 571 -29.02 18.53 24.56
N GLU A 572 -29.20 19.20 25.71
CA GLU A 572 -28.61 20.51 25.98
C GLU A 572 -27.08 20.47 26.17
N GLU A 573 -26.56 19.42 26.79
CA GLU A 573 -25.13 19.20 26.98
C GLU A 573 -24.46 18.88 25.63
N GLN A 574 -25.12 18.09 24.79
CA GLN A 574 -24.69 17.81 23.42
C GLN A 574 -24.69 19.07 22.55
N ALA A 575 -25.70 19.94 22.66
CA ALA A 575 -25.76 21.19 21.91
C ALA A 575 -24.63 22.16 22.30
N LYS A 576 -24.38 22.33 23.61
CA LYS A 576 -23.26 23.14 24.12
C LYS A 576 -21.90 22.58 23.70
N ALA A 577 -21.73 21.25 23.76
CA ALA A 577 -20.52 20.59 23.30
C ALA A 577 -20.25 20.85 21.81
N VAL A 578 -21.29 20.78 20.96
CA VAL A 578 -21.18 21.07 19.53
C VAL A 578 -20.83 22.54 19.29
N GLU A 579 -21.48 23.49 19.98
CA GLU A 579 -21.21 24.92 19.82
C GLU A 579 -19.76 25.28 20.21
N MET A 580 -19.27 24.76 21.34
CA MET A 580 -17.88 24.97 21.76
C MET A 580 -16.87 24.34 20.79
N ALA A 581 -17.20 23.16 20.22
CA ALA A 581 -16.34 22.52 19.22
C ALA A 581 -16.27 23.33 17.91
N GLU A 582 -17.40 23.90 17.46
CA GLU A 582 -17.42 24.78 16.29
C GLU A 582 -16.62 26.08 16.51
N GLU A 583 -16.74 26.71 17.68
CA GLU A 583 -15.95 27.91 18.01
C GLU A 583 -14.44 27.63 18.02
N LYS A 584 -14.04 26.51 18.63
CA LYS A 584 -12.63 26.06 18.65
C LYS A 584 -12.11 25.72 17.26
N TRP A 585 -12.95 25.14 16.40
CA TRP A 585 -12.61 24.88 15.00
C TRP A 585 -12.35 26.16 14.22
N ASP A 586 -13.22 27.16 14.36
CA ASP A 586 -13.08 28.43 13.65
C ASP A 586 -11.81 29.17 14.09
N MET A 587 -11.51 29.20 15.40
CA MET A 587 -10.25 29.72 15.92
C MET A 587 -9.03 29.01 15.32
N PHE A 588 -9.05 27.68 15.28
CA PHE A 588 -7.97 26.88 14.70
C PHE A 588 -7.80 27.16 13.20
N LEU A 589 -8.88 27.26 12.43
CA LEU A 589 -8.82 27.58 10.99
C LEU A 589 -8.21 28.95 10.73
N GLU A 590 -8.53 29.96 11.54
CA GLU A 590 -7.92 31.28 11.42
C GLU A 590 -6.42 31.25 11.74
N GLU A 591 -6.03 30.51 12.78
CA GLU A 591 -4.62 30.34 13.13
C GLU A 591 -3.85 29.59 12.04
N GLU A 592 -4.39 28.50 11.50
CA GLU A 592 -3.76 27.77 10.39
C GLU A 592 -3.70 28.60 9.11
N ARG A 593 -4.74 29.39 8.79
CA ARG A 593 -4.69 30.37 7.68
C ARG A 593 -3.59 31.40 7.88
N LYS A 594 -3.38 31.88 9.11
CA LYS A 594 -2.28 32.80 9.44
C LYS A 594 -0.92 32.10 9.27
N ARG A 595 -0.74 30.89 9.81
CA ARG A 595 0.51 30.10 9.70
C ARG A 595 0.87 29.79 8.24
N THR A 596 -0.10 29.35 7.45
CA THR A 596 0.10 29.05 6.02
C THR A 596 0.42 30.32 5.23
N TRP A 597 -0.30 31.41 5.48
CA TRP A 597 0.00 32.70 4.86
C TRP A 597 1.41 33.20 5.20
N GLU A 598 1.88 33.05 6.44
CA GLU A 598 3.24 33.43 6.83
C GLU A 598 4.34 32.63 6.11
N VAL A 599 4.04 31.39 5.69
CA VAL A 599 4.96 30.54 4.91
C VAL A 599 4.92 30.89 3.42
N GLU A 600 3.73 31.17 2.88
CA GLU A 600 3.54 31.41 1.45
C GLU A 600 3.84 32.86 1.05
N ARG A 601 3.55 33.84 1.91
CA ARG A 601 3.82 35.27 1.67
C ARG A 601 5.25 35.56 1.22
N PRO A 602 6.33 35.07 1.87
CA PRO A 602 7.69 35.34 1.39
C PRO A 602 7.99 34.66 0.05
N LYS A 603 7.38 33.50 -0.24
CA LYS A 603 7.54 32.78 -1.52
C LYS A 603 6.84 33.51 -2.66
N LEU A 604 5.62 33.99 -2.40
CA LEU A 604 4.86 34.81 -3.34
C LEU A 604 5.54 36.15 -3.58
N ALA A 605 6.01 36.81 -2.52
CA ALA A 605 6.77 38.06 -2.63
C ALA A 605 8.04 37.86 -3.46
N LYS A 606 8.78 36.77 -3.24
CA LYS A 606 9.95 36.43 -4.06
C LYS A 606 9.59 36.19 -5.52
N ARG A 607 8.57 35.36 -5.80
CA ARG A 607 8.12 35.09 -7.18
C ARG A 607 7.64 36.34 -7.91
N ARG A 608 6.90 37.21 -7.21
CA ARG A 608 6.42 38.48 -7.77
C ARG A 608 7.55 39.48 -7.97
N LYS A 609 8.54 39.50 -7.06
CA LYS A 609 9.75 40.29 -7.23
C LYS A 609 10.56 39.82 -8.44
N GLU A 610 10.77 38.50 -8.60
CA GLU A 610 11.44 37.92 -9.78
C GLU A 610 10.65 38.20 -11.07
N GLU A 611 9.30 38.13 -11.04
CA GLU A 611 8.45 38.48 -12.18
C GLU A 611 8.53 39.98 -12.52
N ALA A 612 8.55 40.85 -11.50
CA ALA A 612 8.71 42.28 -11.66
C ALA A 612 10.11 42.64 -12.18
N GLU A 613 11.16 42.03 -11.66
CA GLU A 613 12.54 42.17 -12.14
C GLU A 613 12.65 41.75 -13.59
N ARG A 614 12.06 40.61 -13.96
CA ARG A 614 12.01 40.16 -15.36
C ARG A 614 11.28 41.16 -16.27
N LYS A 615 10.14 41.70 -15.83
CA LYS A 615 9.41 42.74 -16.60
C LYS A 615 10.22 44.03 -16.71
N VAL A 616 10.94 44.40 -15.66
CA VAL A 616 11.83 45.56 -15.67
C VAL A 616 13.03 45.32 -16.61
N GLU A 617 13.61 44.13 -16.62
CA GLU A 617 14.64 43.74 -17.60
C GLU A 617 14.11 43.77 -19.02
N GLU A 618 12.91 43.24 -19.28
CA GLU A 618 12.27 43.30 -20.60
C GLU A 618 12.02 44.75 -21.06
N LEU A 619 11.63 45.66 -20.14
CA LEU A 619 11.51 47.10 -20.42
C LEU A 619 12.87 47.77 -20.66
N LYS A 620 13.89 47.43 -19.87
CA LYS A 620 15.27 47.93 -20.03
C LYS A 620 15.86 47.47 -21.37
N ASP A 621 15.66 46.22 -21.75
CA ASP A 621 16.13 45.67 -23.02
C ASP A 621 15.35 46.26 -24.20
N GLY A 622 14.03 46.42 -24.07
CA GLY A 622 13.22 47.17 -25.04
C GLY A 622 13.73 48.59 -25.27
N TRP A 623 14.17 49.28 -24.20
CA TRP A 623 14.78 50.60 -24.29
C TRP A 623 16.15 50.61 -24.98
N ARG A 624 17.00 49.62 -24.68
CA ARG A 624 18.31 49.46 -25.35
C ARG A 624 18.11 49.19 -26.85
N ILE A 625 17.18 48.31 -27.21
CA ILE A 625 16.93 47.90 -28.61
C ILE A 625 16.20 48.99 -29.40
N GLY A 626 15.28 49.75 -28.79
CA GLY A 626 14.55 50.84 -29.45
C GLY A 626 15.43 52.03 -29.88
N ALA A 627 16.62 52.18 -29.29
CA ALA A 627 17.62 53.16 -29.70
C ALA A 627 18.25 52.84 -31.05
N ASP A 628 18.36 51.55 -31.38
CA ASP A 628 19.06 51.03 -32.55
C ASP A 628 18.22 51.03 -33.83
N ASN A 629 17.05 51.66 -33.84
CA ASN A 629 16.15 51.66 -34.99
C ASN A 629 15.67 53.07 -35.43
N LYS A 630 16.23 54.14 -34.85
CA LYS A 630 15.91 55.54 -35.21
C LYS A 630 17.08 56.24 -35.92
N ASP A 631 16.78 57.37 -36.55
CA ASP A 631 17.70 58.22 -37.34
C ASP A 631 19.10 58.33 -36.71
N GLY A 632 20.16 58.22 -37.53
CA GLY A 632 21.54 58.27 -37.03
C GLY A 632 21.87 59.50 -36.19
N ARG A 633 21.15 60.62 -36.42
CA ARG A 633 21.24 61.86 -35.64
C ARG A 633 20.77 61.67 -34.19
N TRP A 634 19.63 60.99 -34.00
CA TRP A 634 19.09 60.69 -32.67
C TRP A 634 20.00 59.78 -31.85
N ARG A 635 20.62 58.78 -32.49
CA ARG A 635 21.56 57.87 -31.80
C ARG A 635 22.80 58.59 -31.33
N TRP A 636 23.33 59.48 -32.17
CA TRP A 636 24.47 60.30 -31.80
C TRP A 636 24.13 61.26 -30.66
N ALA A 637 22.96 61.92 -30.72
CA ALA A 637 22.46 62.78 -29.66
C ALA A 637 22.26 62.02 -28.33
N LYS A 638 21.61 60.85 -28.37
CA LYS A 638 21.42 59.96 -27.23
C LYS A 638 22.76 59.53 -26.61
N SER A 639 23.70 59.07 -27.44
CA SER A 639 25.03 58.65 -26.99
C SER A 639 25.85 59.81 -26.41
N ALA A 640 25.73 61.02 -26.98
CA ALA A 640 26.38 62.23 -26.46
C ALA A 640 25.79 62.64 -25.10
N VAL A 641 24.46 62.52 -24.92
CA VAL A 641 23.79 62.77 -23.63
C VAL A 641 24.20 61.73 -22.58
N GLU A 642 24.21 60.44 -22.92
CA GLU A 642 24.66 59.37 -22.01
C GLU A 642 26.14 59.53 -21.62
N LYS A 643 26.99 59.93 -22.56
CA LYS A 643 28.41 60.20 -22.30
C LYS A 643 28.60 61.41 -21.37
N ALA A 644 27.82 62.47 -21.56
CA ALA A 644 27.86 63.64 -20.67
C ALA A 644 27.36 63.30 -19.26
N ILE A 645 26.34 62.44 -19.13
CA ILE A 645 25.87 61.93 -17.84
C ILE A 645 27.00 61.17 -17.11
N LEU A 646 27.72 60.29 -17.82
CA LEU A 646 28.88 59.57 -17.28
C LEU A 646 30.04 60.49 -16.90
N GLU A 647 30.34 61.50 -17.73
CA GLU A 647 31.40 62.49 -17.46
C GLU A 647 31.05 63.40 -16.27
N GLY A 648 29.75 63.64 -16.04
CA GLY A 648 29.22 64.36 -14.86
C GLY A 648 29.15 63.53 -13.58
N GLY A 649 29.65 62.29 -13.58
CA GLY A 649 29.62 61.37 -12.43
C GLY A 649 28.25 60.72 -12.17
N GLY A 650 27.28 60.91 -13.06
CA GLY A 650 25.97 60.25 -13.01
C GLY A 650 26.00 58.88 -13.69
N SER A 651 25.14 57.96 -13.27
CA SER A 651 24.97 56.68 -13.96
C SER A 651 24.10 56.85 -15.21
N ALA A 652 24.62 56.37 -16.34
CA ALA A 652 23.83 56.23 -17.56
C ALA A 652 22.88 55.02 -17.50
N GLU A 653 23.08 54.08 -16.57
CA GLU A 653 22.12 53.01 -16.34
C GLU A 653 20.90 53.54 -15.58
N LEU A 654 19.74 52.94 -15.86
CA LEU A 654 18.51 53.17 -15.12
C LEU A 654 18.70 52.57 -13.71
N ASP A 655 19.28 53.36 -12.83
CA ASP A 655 19.63 52.97 -11.46
C ASP A 655 18.40 52.87 -10.56
N ASP A 656 18.51 51.98 -9.59
CA ASP A 656 17.53 51.78 -8.53
C ASP A 656 17.68 52.88 -7.47
N GLU A 657 16.96 54.01 -7.61
CA GLU A 657 16.95 55.11 -6.64
C GLU A 657 16.42 54.73 -5.21
N GLU A 658 16.22 53.45 -4.87
CA GLU A 658 15.79 53.01 -3.52
C GLU A 658 16.96 52.53 -2.62
N ALA A 659 18.23 52.70 -3.02
CA ALA A 659 19.34 52.51 -2.09
C ALA A 659 19.46 53.71 -1.11
N GLU A 660 18.65 53.71 -0.03
CA GLU A 660 18.72 54.66 1.09
C GLU A 660 20.02 54.53 1.93
N GLY A 661 21.18 54.51 1.29
CA GLY A 661 22.49 54.37 1.94
C GLY A 661 23.43 55.48 1.50
N GLU A 662 23.57 56.49 2.36
CA GLU A 662 24.61 57.54 2.36
C GLU A 662 24.91 58.17 0.98
N GLU A 663 24.17 59.24 0.66
CA GLU A 663 24.54 60.18 -0.40
C GLU A 663 25.99 60.63 -0.20
N GLY A 664 26.90 60.09 -1.01
CA GLY A 664 28.22 60.67 -1.19
C GLY A 664 28.06 62.10 -1.71
N PRO A 665 28.79 63.11 -1.19
CA PRO A 665 28.45 64.52 -1.35
C PRO A 665 28.55 65.12 -2.77
N ASP A 666 28.76 64.35 -3.85
CA ASP A 666 29.02 64.91 -5.19
C ASP A 666 28.39 64.11 -6.37
N GLN A 667 27.26 63.41 -6.19
CA GLN A 667 26.53 62.82 -7.32
C GLN A 667 25.52 63.81 -7.93
N VAL A 668 25.82 64.31 -9.13
CA VAL A 668 24.93 65.17 -9.89
C VAL A 668 23.82 64.31 -10.52
N SER A 669 22.55 64.56 -10.16
CA SER A 669 21.40 63.84 -10.73
C SER A 669 21.42 63.92 -12.26
N TRP A 670 21.08 62.82 -12.94
CA TRP A 670 21.04 62.77 -14.40
C TRP A 670 20.08 63.82 -14.98
N LYS A 671 19.05 64.22 -14.22
CA LYS A 671 18.11 65.30 -14.57
C LYS A 671 18.86 66.64 -14.69
N THR A 672 19.72 66.94 -13.73
CA THR A 672 20.56 68.15 -13.72
C THR A 672 21.59 68.14 -14.85
N VAL A 673 22.15 66.97 -15.19
CA VAL A 673 23.10 66.84 -16.31
C VAL A 673 22.41 66.92 -17.67
N ALA A 674 21.21 66.35 -17.81
CA ALA A 674 20.42 66.44 -19.04
C ALA A 674 19.94 67.88 -19.33
N GLU A 675 19.68 68.67 -18.28
CA GLU A 675 19.33 70.10 -18.38
C GLU A 675 20.53 71.00 -18.73
N SER A 676 21.77 70.60 -18.40
CA SER A 676 22.98 71.38 -18.74
C SER A 676 23.24 71.42 -20.25
N GLU A 677 23.82 72.50 -20.80
CA GLU A 677 24.17 72.60 -22.24
C GLU A 677 25.30 71.62 -22.62
N ILE A 678 24.98 70.57 -23.38
CA ILE A 678 25.92 69.59 -23.95
C ILE A 678 26.22 70.03 -25.37
N ASN A 679 27.48 70.39 -25.60
CA ASN A 679 27.96 70.85 -26.89
C ASN A 679 27.65 69.85 -28.02
N GLY A 680 26.89 70.32 -29.02
CA GLY A 680 26.62 69.60 -30.26
C GLY A 680 25.28 68.85 -30.32
N VAL A 681 24.49 68.81 -29.23
CA VAL A 681 23.16 68.18 -29.21
C VAL A 681 22.06 69.24 -29.23
N ASP A 682 21.12 69.14 -30.16
CA ASP A 682 19.97 70.05 -30.22
C ASP A 682 19.05 69.89 -28.98
N GLU A 683 18.51 71.02 -28.50
CA GLU A 683 17.62 71.06 -27.34
C GLU A 683 16.38 70.17 -27.51
N ALA A 684 15.85 70.07 -28.73
CA ALA A 684 14.73 69.19 -29.06
C ALA A 684 15.05 67.70 -28.86
N ASP A 685 16.28 67.27 -29.14
CA ASP A 685 16.71 65.89 -28.94
C ASP A 685 16.96 65.62 -27.43
N ARG A 686 17.42 66.62 -26.68
CA ARG A 686 17.57 66.51 -25.22
C ARG A 686 16.23 66.32 -24.51
N LEU A 687 15.23 67.14 -24.85
CA LEU A 687 13.88 67.03 -24.31
C LEU A 687 13.24 65.68 -24.65
N ARG A 688 13.44 65.21 -25.89
CA ARG A 688 12.98 63.87 -26.30
C ARG A 688 13.63 62.74 -25.49
N TYR A 689 14.90 62.88 -25.10
CA TYR A 689 15.62 61.87 -24.32
C TYR A 689 15.07 61.85 -22.90
N PHE A 690 14.83 63.04 -22.35
CA PHE A 690 14.21 63.21 -21.05
C PHE A 690 12.80 62.61 -21.00
N GLU A 691 11.94 62.88 -21.98
CA GLU A 691 10.58 62.32 -22.06
C GLU A 691 10.59 60.79 -22.24
N GLU A 692 11.44 60.24 -23.13
CA GLU A 692 11.54 58.80 -23.35
C GLU A 692 12.10 58.07 -22.11
N ARG A 693 13.10 58.64 -21.42
CA ARG A 693 13.68 58.08 -20.19
C ARG A 693 12.71 58.20 -19.00
N SER A 694 12.08 59.36 -18.82
CA SER A 694 11.10 59.60 -17.74
C SER A 694 9.88 58.67 -17.89
N LYS A 695 9.40 58.45 -19.11
CA LYS A 695 8.28 57.52 -19.37
C LYS A 695 8.63 56.08 -18.96
N ILE A 696 9.86 55.65 -19.19
CA ILE A 696 10.31 54.28 -18.85
C ILE A 696 10.57 54.15 -17.36
N GLU A 697 11.10 55.18 -16.71
CA GLU A 697 11.20 55.23 -15.24
C GLU A 697 9.80 55.17 -14.60
N GLU A 698 8.80 55.86 -15.16
CA GLU A 698 7.39 55.77 -14.73
C GLU A 698 6.79 54.37 -14.96
N GLU A 699 7.06 53.72 -16.10
CA GLU A 699 6.60 52.35 -16.38
C GLU A 699 7.27 51.33 -15.44
N ILE A 700 8.58 51.45 -15.18
CA ILE A 700 9.31 50.63 -14.21
C ILE A 700 8.76 50.81 -12.80
N LYS A 701 8.48 52.06 -12.41
CA LYS A 701 7.84 52.38 -11.12
C LYS A 701 6.43 51.78 -11.04
N GLY A 702 5.65 51.87 -12.11
CA GLY A 702 4.31 51.28 -12.20
C GLY A 702 4.32 49.76 -12.03
N VAL A 703 5.25 49.05 -12.70
CA VAL A 703 5.40 47.59 -12.56
C VAL A 703 5.78 47.19 -11.12
N ARG A 704 6.63 47.99 -10.46
CA ARG A 704 7.01 47.77 -9.06
C ARG A 704 5.86 48.03 -8.09
N GLU A 705 5.10 49.10 -8.29
CA GLU A 705 3.92 49.42 -7.48
C GLU A 705 2.78 48.40 -7.68
N GLU A 706 2.57 47.92 -8.91
CA GLU A 706 1.62 46.84 -9.22
C GLU A 706 2.05 45.51 -8.56
N ALA A 707 3.35 45.20 -8.56
CA ALA A 707 3.89 44.03 -7.85
C ALA A 707 3.69 44.13 -6.32
N LYS A 708 3.85 45.34 -5.75
CA LYS A 708 3.57 45.61 -4.32
C LYS A 708 2.07 45.50 -4.02
N GLY A 709 1.19 46.12 -4.82
CA GLY A 709 -0.26 46.12 -4.61
C GLY A 709 -0.95 44.78 -4.89
N SER A 710 -0.42 43.99 -5.81
CA SER A 710 -0.98 42.66 -6.13
C SER A 710 -0.73 41.63 -5.04
N LEU A 711 0.31 41.77 -4.21
CA LEU A 711 0.56 40.88 -3.07
C LEU A 711 -0.54 40.95 -2.01
N ASP A 712 -1.10 42.15 -1.78
CA ASP A 712 -2.19 42.36 -0.81
C ASP A 712 -3.55 41.95 -1.38
N ALA A 713 -3.67 41.82 -2.71
CA ALA A 713 -4.87 41.36 -3.41
C ALA A 713 -4.93 39.84 -3.61
N VAL A 714 -3.87 39.09 -3.27
CA VAL A 714 -3.88 37.62 -3.36
C VAL A 714 -4.75 37.05 -2.24
N GLU A 715 -5.79 36.31 -2.63
CA GLU A 715 -6.64 35.57 -1.69
C GLU A 715 -5.78 34.65 -0.81
N ARG A 716 -6.05 34.67 0.50
CA ARG A 716 -5.28 33.88 1.46
C ARG A 716 -5.39 32.40 1.11
N PRO A 717 -4.27 31.68 1.02
CA PRO A 717 -4.27 30.26 0.75
C PRO A 717 -4.99 29.55 1.88
N GLU A 718 -5.74 28.55 1.47
CA GLU A 718 -6.67 27.83 2.31
C GLU A 718 -5.93 26.61 2.88
N PRO A 719 -5.98 26.32 4.20
CA PRO A 719 -5.00 25.44 4.83
C PRO A 719 -5.10 23.99 4.35
N ALA A 720 -3.97 23.33 4.10
CA ALA A 720 -3.93 21.94 3.69
C ALA A 720 -4.11 21.02 4.91
N LEU A 721 -5.20 20.26 4.96
CA LEU A 721 -5.51 19.34 6.05
C LEU A 721 -5.12 17.90 5.66
N PRO A 722 -4.30 17.18 6.44
CA PRO A 722 -4.00 15.78 6.19
C PRO A 722 -5.24 14.88 6.27
N SER A 723 -5.34 13.88 5.41
CA SER A 723 -6.49 12.95 5.37
C SER A 723 -6.68 12.17 6.67
N ALA A 724 -5.59 11.83 7.38
CA ALA A 724 -5.63 11.17 8.67
C ALA A 724 -6.29 12.04 9.76
N PHE A 725 -5.96 13.34 9.77
CA PHE A 725 -6.56 14.32 10.67
C PHE A 725 -8.06 14.49 10.37
N VAL A 726 -8.43 14.63 9.09
CA VAL A 726 -9.84 14.70 8.67
C VAL A 726 -10.60 13.45 9.10
N THR A 727 -10.05 12.26 8.88
CA THR A 727 -10.67 10.99 9.28
C THR A 727 -10.86 10.89 10.79
N ALA A 728 -9.87 11.35 11.57
CA ALA A 728 -9.94 11.38 13.03
C ALA A 728 -11.05 12.32 13.52
N LEU A 729 -11.10 13.53 12.96
CA LEU A 729 -12.13 14.51 13.26
C LEU A 729 -13.54 14.02 12.87
N PHE A 730 -13.69 13.31 11.75
CA PHE A 730 -14.94 12.63 11.40
C PHE A 730 -15.31 11.53 12.40
N ARG A 731 -14.37 10.70 12.84
CA ARG A 731 -14.67 9.66 13.85
C ARG A 731 -15.04 10.25 15.21
N LEU A 732 -14.45 11.38 15.60
CA LEU A 732 -14.82 12.09 16.82
C LEU A 732 -16.20 12.74 16.72
N SER A 733 -16.55 13.28 15.55
CA SER A 733 -17.89 13.84 15.32
C SER A 733 -18.97 12.77 15.19
N PHE A 734 -18.64 11.53 14.79
CA PHE A 734 -19.54 10.39 14.67
C PHE A 734 -19.07 9.17 15.52
N PRO A 735 -19.15 9.22 16.87
CA PRO A 735 -18.54 8.20 17.74
C PRO A 735 -19.36 6.90 17.91
N VAL A 736 -20.62 6.86 17.48
CA VAL A 736 -21.49 5.69 17.64
C VAL A 736 -21.31 4.75 16.45
N ALA A 737 -20.76 3.55 16.69
CA ALA A 737 -20.74 2.51 15.67
C ALA A 737 -22.18 2.10 15.30
N LEU A 738 -22.50 2.11 14.01
CA LEU A 738 -23.73 1.48 13.54
C LEU A 738 -23.63 -0.03 13.75
N ASP A 739 -24.37 -0.54 14.73
CA ASP A 739 -24.53 -1.99 14.90
C ASP A 739 -25.16 -2.57 13.62
N ALA A 740 -24.34 -3.36 12.91
CA ALA A 740 -24.60 -4.12 11.69
C ALA A 740 -24.44 -3.40 10.33
N PRO A 741 -23.82 -4.07 9.33
CA PRO A 741 -23.78 -3.64 7.93
C PRO A 741 -25.14 -3.85 7.21
N SER A 742 -26.24 -3.54 7.90
CA SER A 742 -27.58 -3.66 7.35
C SER A 742 -27.72 -2.69 6.18
N THR A 743 -28.16 -3.22 5.04
CA THR A 743 -28.31 -2.50 3.76
C THR A 743 -29.55 -1.60 3.74
N GLU A 744 -30.36 -1.61 4.80
CA GLU A 744 -31.59 -0.84 4.90
C GLU A 744 -31.42 0.36 5.85
N LEU A 745 -31.46 1.56 5.27
CA LEU A 745 -31.70 2.80 6.01
C LEU A 745 -33.17 2.82 6.45
N SER A 746 -33.51 2.09 7.51
CA SER A 746 -34.79 2.30 8.19
C SER A 746 -34.69 3.58 9.01
N LEU A 747 -35.03 4.72 8.40
CA LEU A 747 -35.38 5.92 9.16
C LEU A 747 -36.49 5.51 10.14
N SER A 748 -36.27 5.72 11.44
CA SER A 748 -37.15 5.28 12.51
C SER A 748 -38.61 5.69 12.23
N SER A 749 -39.40 4.71 11.82
CA SER A 749 -40.85 4.74 11.69
C SER A 749 -41.41 3.67 12.63
N ALA A 750 -40.97 3.70 13.89
CA ALA A 750 -41.54 2.89 14.96
C ALA A 750 -42.49 3.76 15.80
N PRO A 751 -43.66 3.25 16.21
CA PRO A 751 -44.59 3.99 17.06
C PRO A 751 -43.89 4.26 18.39
N ALA A 752 -43.98 5.50 18.86
CA ALA A 752 -43.38 5.94 20.10
C ALA A 752 -43.64 4.96 21.26
N PRO A 753 -42.62 4.38 21.91
CA PRO A 753 -42.66 4.34 23.36
C PRO A 753 -42.43 5.78 23.81
N ALA A 754 -43.39 6.33 24.55
CA ALA A 754 -43.21 7.60 25.23
C ALA A 754 -41.85 7.60 25.95
N THR A 755 -41.10 8.70 25.77
CA THR A 755 -39.92 9.14 26.56
C THR A 755 -38.47 8.83 26.13
N THR A 756 -38.07 8.81 24.84
CA THR A 756 -36.66 9.09 24.46
C THR A 756 -36.51 9.86 23.13
N THR A 757 -36.60 11.19 23.19
CA THR A 757 -36.26 12.15 22.12
C THR A 757 -34.74 12.29 21.94
N SER A 758 -34.04 11.25 21.49
CA SER A 758 -32.61 11.34 21.17
C SER A 758 -32.39 11.62 19.68
N THR A 759 -32.67 12.85 19.25
CA THR A 759 -32.14 13.36 17.97
C THR A 759 -30.65 13.60 18.18
N TRP A 760 -29.84 12.72 17.61
CA TRP A 760 -28.38 12.78 17.71
C TRP A 760 -27.85 14.04 17.00
N ARG A 761 -27.02 14.84 17.69
CA ARG A 761 -26.45 16.11 17.19
C ARG A 761 -24.99 15.93 16.79
N HIS A 762 -24.56 16.63 15.75
CA HIS A 762 -23.16 16.69 15.32
C HIS A 762 -22.74 18.11 14.93
N PRO A 763 -21.44 18.39 14.84
CA PRO A 763 -20.92 19.68 14.39
C PRO A 763 -21.23 19.94 12.90
N THR A 764 -22.27 20.70 12.65
CA THR A 764 -22.82 20.93 11.30
C THR A 764 -21.90 21.81 10.45
N LYS A 765 -21.28 22.85 11.03
CA LYS A 765 -20.38 23.75 10.29
C LYS A 765 -19.08 23.09 9.90
N ILE A 766 -18.54 22.25 10.80
CA ILE A 766 -17.29 21.53 10.56
C ILE A 766 -17.47 20.53 9.41
N VAL A 767 -18.57 19.78 9.44
CA VAL A 767 -18.90 18.83 8.38
C VAL A 767 -19.18 19.55 7.04
N ALA A 768 -19.92 20.66 7.05
CA ALA A 768 -20.15 21.48 5.85
C ALA A 768 -18.83 21.96 5.23
N TYR A 769 -17.94 22.52 6.05
CA TYR A 769 -16.62 22.99 5.61
C TYR A 769 -15.78 21.88 4.98
N LEU A 770 -15.84 20.66 5.52
CA LEU A 770 -15.09 19.53 4.99
C LEU A 770 -15.68 19.01 3.66
N PHE A 771 -17.00 19.09 3.48
CA PHE A 771 -17.66 18.74 2.21
C PHE A 771 -17.42 19.77 1.11
N GLU A 772 -17.51 21.07 1.39
CA GLU A 772 -17.25 22.12 0.40
C GLU A 772 -15.86 21.99 -0.22
N ARG A 773 -14.90 21.47 0.56
CA ARG A 773 -13.52 21.24 0.13
C ARG A 773 -13.27 19.86 -0.49
N GLY A 774 -14.26 18.96 -0.48
CA GLY A 774 -14.14 17.61 -1.03
C GLY A 774 -13.06 16.75 -0.35
N LEU A 775 -12.74 17.01 0.92
CA LEU A 775 -11.65 16.32 1.65
C LEU A 775 -12.08 14.96 2.25
N VAL A 776 -13.35 14.62 2.09
CA VAL A 776 -14.03 13.53 2.78
C VAL A 776 -14.41 12.47 1.76
N GLY A 777 -14.33 11.21 2.15
CA GLY A 777 -14.87 10.09 1.38
C GLY A 777 -15.86 9.32 2.23
N GLU A 778 -16.87 8.71 1.60
CA GLU A 778 -17.92 7.94 2.30
C GLU A 778 -17.33 6.84 3.20
N ASN A 779 -16.23 6.21 2.77
CA ASN A 779 -15.59 5.09 3.47
C ASN A 779 -14.65 5.50 4.62
N GLN A 780 -14.57 6.78 4.98
CA GLN A 780 -13.74 7.23 6.12
C GLN A 780 -14.33 6.80 7.47
N ILE A 781 -15.65 6.58 7.52
CA ILE A 781 -16.38 6.11 8.70
C ILE A 781 -17.00 4.74 8.40
N GLU A 782 -16.96 3.85 9.39
CA GLU A 782 -17.61 2.55 9.29
C GLU A 782 -19.12 2.72 9.20
N GLY A 783 -19.72 2.28 8.10
CA GLY A 783 -21.15 2.40 7.82
C GLY A 783 -21.55 3.53 6.86
N GLY A 784 -20.62 4.40 6.45
CA GLY A 784 -20.84 5.44 5.44
C GLY A 784 -21.38 6.76 6.00
N VAL A 785 -20.75 7.88 5.63
CA VAL A 785 -21.08 9.23 6.14
C VAL A 785 -22.51 9.63 5.81
N ALA A 786 -22.98 9.36 4.59
CA ALA A 786 -24.34 9.70 4.17
C ALA A 786 -25.42 9.02 5.03
N ARG A 787 -25.16 7.83 5.57
CA ARG A 787 -26.08 7.13 6.47
C ARG A 787 -26.20 7.80 7.84
N TYR A 788 -25.08 8.27 8.38
CA TYR A 788 -25.07 9.00 9.64
C TYR A 788 -25.79 10.35 9.52
N LEU A 789 -25.57 11.08 8.42
CA LEU A 789 -26.28 12.33 8.15
C LEU A 789 -27.80 12.11 7.99
N ALA A 790 -28.19 11.04 7.30
CA ALA A 790 -29.60 10.66 7.17
C ALA A 790 -30.25 10.39 8.53
N ARG A 791 -29.53 9.71 9.43
CA ARG A 791 -29.99 9.46 10.81
C ARG A 791 -30.06 10.73 11.65
N ALA A 792 -29.15 11.67 11.43
CA ALA A 792 -29.15 12.98 12.08
C ALA A 792 -30.24 13.93 11.52
N GLY A 793 -30.74 13.67 10.31
CA GLY A 793 -31.74 14.51 9.64
C GLY A 793 -31.16 15.82 9.06
N ASP A 794 -29.85 15.91 8.85
CA ASP A 794 -29.17 17.11 8.35
C ASP A 794 -29.14 17.15 6.82
N TRP A 795 -30.26 17.58 6.24
CA TRP A 795 -30.46 17.64 4.80
C TRP A 795 -29.58 18.63 4.04
N PRO A 796 -29.26 19.84 4.56
CA PRO A 796 -28.29 20.73 3.94
C PRO A 796 -26.93 20.06 3.71
N ASN A 797 -26.41 19.37 4.73
CA ASN A 797 -25.14 18.64 4.61
C ASN A 797 -25.24 17.41 3.70
N ILE A 798 -26.41 16.76 3.60
CA ILE A 798 -26.65 15.69 2.61
C ILE A 798 -26.62 16.25 1.17
N GLN A 799 -27.21 17.42 0.92
CA GLN A 799 -27.16 18.05 -0.41
C GLN A 799 -25.73 18.43 -0.80
N LEU A 800 -24.96 18.99 0.13
CA LEU A 800 -23.53 19.27 -0.08
C LEU A 800 -22.75 17.97 -0.31
N ALA A 801 -23.02 16.92 0.46
CA ALA A 801 -22.40 15.62 0.28
C ALA A 801 -22.66 15.03 -1.11
N LEU A 802 -23.90 15.09 -1.62
CA LEU A 802 -24.22 14.59 -2.97
C LEU A 802 -23.52 15.36 -4.10
N VAL A 803 -23.24 16.65 -3.89
CA VAL A 803 -22.55 17.49 -4.89
C VAL A 803 -21.03 17.26 -4.87
N HIS A 804 -20.44 17.12 -3.68
CA HIS A 804 -18.98 17.12 -3.52
C HIS A 804 -18.37 15.74 -3.30
N LEU A 805 -19.13 14.73 -2.85
CA LEU A 805 -18.63 13.37 -2.64
C LEU A 805 -18.87 12.51 -3.88
N PRO A 806 -17.80 12.05 -4.57
CA PRO A 806 -17.95 11.16 -5.71
C PRO A 806 -18.30 9.72 -5.30
N ASP A 807 -17.98 9.32 -4.05
CA ASP A 807 -17.93 7.92 -3.62
C ASP A 807 -19.15 7.46 -2.77
N ILE A 808 -20.34 8.02 -2.98
CA ILE A 808 -21.54 7.56 -2.24
C ILE A 808 -22.13 6.33 -2.94
N PRO A 809 -22.33 5.18 -2.26
CA PRO A 809 -22.92 4.01 -2.89
C PRO A 809 -24.36 4.28 -3.34
N GLU A 810 -24.73 3.81 -4.53
CA GLU A 810 -26.04 4.06 -5.14
C GLU A 810 -27.19 3.49 -4.30
N THR A 811 -26.92 2.45 -3.51
CA THR A 811 -27.88 1.91 -2.53
C THR A 811 -28.21 2.89 -1.40
N THR A 812 -27.28 3.76 -1.02
CA THR A 812 -27.55 4.80 -0.01
C THR A 812 -28.25 5.99 -0.67
N THR A 813 -27.85 6.40 -1.87
CA THR A 813 -28.47 7.56 -2.56
C THR A 813 -29.94 7.32 -2.91
N ILE A 814 -30.31 6.11 -3.33
CA ILE A 814 -31.71 5.77 -3.63
C ILE A 814 -32.54 5.69 -2.36
N SER A 815 -31.98 5.21 -1.25
CA SER A 815 -32.68 5.23 0.03
C SER A 815 -32.96 6.66 0.52
N LEU A 816 -32.04 7.61 0.28
CA LEU A 816 -32.26 9.03 0.51
C LEU A 816 -33.36 9.57 -0.41
N LEU A 817 -33.30 9.27 -1.71
CA LEU A 817 -34.34 9.67 -2.67
C LEU A 817 -35.72 9.17 -2.24
N ARG A 818 -35.82 7.90 -1.83
CA ARG A 818 -37.06 7.29 -1.33
C ARG A 818 -37.62 8.04 -0.14
N SER A 819 -36.75 8.44 0.80
CA SER A 819 -37.20 9.21 1.98
C SER A 819 -37.70 10.61 1.62
N VAL A 820 -37.09 11.29 0.65
CA VAL A 820 -37.56 12.58 0.12
C VAL A 820 -38.91 12.42 -0.58
N VAL A 821 -39.06 11.39 -1.43
CA VAL A 821 -40.33 11.12 -2.15
C VAL A 821 -41.47 10.82 -1.17
N ARG A 822 -41.21 10.00 -0.14
CA ARG A 822 -42.20 9.70 0.90
C ARG A 822 -42.62 10.92 1.69
N ALA A 823 -41.69 11.81 2.01
CA ALA A 823 -41.99 13.06 2.71
C ALA A 823 -42.85 14.02 1.87
N GLN A 824 -42.80 13.92 0.55
CA GLN A 824 -43.58 14.75 -0.36
C GLN A 824 -44.92 14.16 -0.78
N GLN A 825 -45.17 12.87 -0.56
CA GLN A 825 -46.47 12.30 -0.89
C GLN A 825 -47.54 12.92 0.01
N PRO A 826 -48.58 13.57 -0.57
CA PRO A 826 -49.68 14.06 0.23
C PRO A 826 -50.34 12.85 0.89
N ILE A 827 -50.38 12.83 2.22
CA ILE A 827 -51.22 11.89 2.97
C ILE A 827 -52.63 12.15 2.47
N ALA A 828 -53.14 11.27 1.61
CA ALA A 828 -54.48 11.42 1.06
C ALA A 828 -55.45 11.47 2.25
N SER A 829 -56.07 12.62 2.46
CA SER A 829 -57.24 12.76 3.32
C SER A 829 -58.36 11.95 2.67
N THR A 830 -58.36 10.65 2.93
CA THR A 830 -59.42 9.73 2.52
C THR A 830 -60.54 9.92 3.53
N GLY A 831 -61.37 10.92 3.26
CA GLY A 831 -62.72 10.91 3.78
C GLY A 831 -63.42 9.67 3.26
N ASP A 832 -64.14 8.99 4.16
CA ASP A 832 -64.99 7.83 3.90
C ASP A 832 -64.29 6.46 3.84
N ASN A 833 -63.87 5.96 5.02
CA ASN A 833 -64.02 4.57 5.42
C ASN A 833 -63.99 4.49 6.96
N MET A 834 -65.05 3.94 7.55
CA MET A 834 -65.10 3.64 8.99
C MET A 834 -64.11 2.50 9.30
N GLU A 835 -62.92 2.80 9.83
CA GLU A 835 -62.10 1.80 10.52
C GLU A 835 -61.03 2.46 11.43
N ILE A 836 -61.28 2.35 12.74
CA ILE A 836 -60.36 2.24 13.90
C ILE A 836 -59.21 3.27 14.04
N ASP A 837 -59.33 4.09 15.09
CA ASP A 837 -58.34 5.03 15.63
C ASP A 837 -56.90 4.48 15.69
N THR A 838 -56.07 4.82 14.71
CA THR A 838 -54.60 4.85 14.85
C THR A 838 -54.05 6.05 14.08
N ILE A 839 -54.28 7.24 14.62
CA ILE A 839 -53.63 8.47 14.15
C ILE A 839 -52.15 8.41 14.57
N VAL A 840 -51.27 7.99 13.65
CA VAL A 840 -49.82 8.23 13.76
C VAL A 840 -49.47 9.38 12.80
N PRO A 841 -49.13 10.58 13.29
CA PRO A 841 -48.61 11.63 12.43
C PRO A 841 -47.19 11.23 11.97
N SER A 842 -47.10 10.68 10.75
CA SER A 842 -45.83 10.47 10.04
C SER A 842 -45.32 11.81 9.50
N ALA A 843 -45.00 12.73 10.40
CA ALA A 843 -44.33 13.98 10.06
C ALA A 843 -42.90 13.88 10.56
N LEU A 844 -41.97 13.54 9.66
CA LEU A 844 -40.55 13.76 9.89
C LEU A 844 -40.36 15.24 10.27
N PRO A 845 -39.65 15.57 11.36
CA PRO A 845 -39.37 16.97 11.70
C PRO A 845 -38.58 17.65 10.57
N ALA A 846 -39.01 18.84 10.18
CA ALA A 846 -38.39 19.68 9.14
C ALA A 846 -36.88 19.89 9.37
N PRO A 847 -36.05 20.10 8.31
CA PRO A 847 -36.40 20.53 6.95
C PRO A 847 -36.00 19.52 5.85
N VAL A 848 -36.93 18.66 5.41
CA VAL A 848 -36.70 17.82 4.22
C VAL A 848 -36.74 18.70 2.95
N PRO A 849 -35.75 18.65 2.06
CA PRO A 849 -35.70 19.47 0.87
C PRO A 849 -36.77 19.00 -0.13
N SER A 850 -37.23 19.92 -0.97
CA SER A 850 -38.12 19.53 -2.06
C SER A 850 -37.38 18.62 -3.04
N LEU A 851 -38.09 17.67 -3.67
CA LEU A 851 -37.54 16.80 -4.72
C LEU A 851 -36.89 17.62 -5.84
N ARG A 852 -37.43 18.80 -6.14
CA ARG A 852 -36.89 19.76 -7.12
C ARG A 852 -35.53 20.33 -6.72
N ALA A 853 -35.28 20.52 -5.43
CA ALA A 853 -33.98 20.96 -4.92
C ALA A 853 -33.00 19.79 -4.73
N PHE A 854 -33.50 18.59 -4.41
CA PHE A 854 -32.68 17.40 -4.15
C PHE A 854 -32.16 16.71 -5.42
N LEU A 855 -33.00 16.54 -6.44
CA LEU A 855 -32.61 15.83 -7.67
C LEU A 855 -31.42 16.47 -8.42
N PRO A 856 -31.29 17.81 -8.52
CA PRO A 856 -30.10 18.42 -9.13
C PRO A 856 -28.80 18.08 -8.39
N ALA A 857 -28.82 17.97 -7.06
CA ALA A 857 -27.67 17.52 -6.29
C ALA A 857 -27.37 16.04 -6.53
N PHE A 858 -28.41 15.21 -6.60
CA PHE A 858 -28.31 13.78 -6.93
C PHE A 858 -27.73 13.52 -8.33
N LEU A 859 -28.11 14.31 -9.34
CA LEU A 859 -27.67 14.14 -10.73
C LEU A 859 -26.21 14.50 -10.97
N LYS A 860 -25.62 15.35 -10.12
CA LYS A 860 -24.18 15.68 -10.18
C LYS A 860 -23.29 14.53 -9.71
N GLN A 861 -23.85 13.57 -8.99
CA GLN A 861 -23.09 12.43 -8.49
C GLN A 861 -22.79 11.45 -9.64
N PRO A 862 -21.54 10.96 -9.79
CA PRO A 862 -21.25 9.90 -10.74
C PRO A 862 -21.98 8.62 -10.30
N PHE A 863 -22.80 8.05 -11.20
CA PHE A 863 -23.48 6.78 -10.95
C PHE A 863 -23.14 5.74 -12.01
N THR A 864 -23.07 4.47 -11.59
CA THR A 864 -22.94 3.35 -12.53
C THR A 864 -24.32 2.80 -12.89
N PRO A 865 -24.73 2.78 -14.18
CA PRO A 865 -26.11 2.46 -14.56
C PRO A 865 -26.51 1.02 -14.24
N SER A 866 -25.58 0.07 -14.17
CA SER A 866 -25.85 -1.30 -13.74
C SER A 866 -26.19 -1.40 -12.26
N VAL A 867 -25.43 -0.74 -11.38
CA VAL A 867 -25.63 -0.76 -9.93
C VAL A 867 -26.86 0.08 -9.56
N LEU A 868 -27.02 1.24 -10.18
CA LEU A 868 -28.21 2.09 -10.00
C LEU A 868 -29.50 1.32 -10.32
N ARG A 869 -29.55 0.58 -11.43
CA ARG A 869 -30.71 -0.26 -11.78
C ARG A 869 -31.03 -1.31 -10.71
N GLN A 870 -30.02 -2.00 -10.21
CA GLN A 870 -30.21 -3.00 -9.15
C GLN A 870 -30.70 -2.36 -7.84
N ALA A 871 -30.18 -1.18 -7.49
CA ALA A 871 -30.58 -0.46 -6.30
C ALA A 871 -32.01 0.10 -6.43
N LEU A 872 -32.39 0.64 -7.60
CA LEU A 872 -33.75 1.11 -7.91
C LEU A 872 -34.74 -0.04 -7.79
N GLN A 873 -34.45 -1.18 -8.41
CA GLN A 873 -35.30 -2.38 -8.34
C GLN A 873 -35.51 -2.89 -6.91
N LYS A 874 -34.48 -2.82 -6.06
CA LYS A 874 -34.53 -3.31 -4.69
C LYS A 874 -35.25 -2.36 -3.73
N GLN A 875 -35.06 -1.05 -3.88
CA GLN A 875 -35.44 -0.07 -2.86
C GLN A 875 -36.61 0.83 -3.25
N LEU A 876 -36.80 1.12 -4.53
CA LEU A 876 -37.83 2.05 -5.02
C LEU A 876 -39.03 1.27 -5.60
N SER A 877 -40.24 1.62 -5.18
CA SER A 877 -41.46 1.05 -5.78
C SER A 877 -41.88 1.80 -7.04
N ALA A 878 -42.65 1.15 -7.92
CA ALA A 878 -43.14 1.78 -9.15
C ALA A 878 -44.01 3.03 -8.90
N VAL A 879 -44.72 3.08 -7.75
CA VAL A 879 -45.51 4.26 -7.35
C VAL A 879 -44.62 5.42 -6.91
N GLU A 880 -43.55 5.13 -6.16
CA GLU A 880 -42.56 6.13 -5.74
C GLU A 880 -41.71 6.66 -6.91
N ALA A 881 -41.61 5.92 -8.02
CA ALA A 881 -40.90 6.35 -9.23
C ALA A 881 -41.67 7.40 -10.06
N LEU A 882 -43.00 7.49 -9.94
CA LEU A 882 -43.82 8.38 -10.77
C LEU A 882 -43.51 9.88 -10.54
N PRO A 883 -43.42 10.40 -9.29
CA PRO A 883 -43.10 11.82 -9.06
C PRO A 883 -41.72 12.22 -9.60
N VAL A 884 -40.77 11.29 -9.57
CA VAL A 884 -39.41 11.50 -10.11
C VAL A 884 -39.46 11.63 -11.65
N LEU A 885 -40.22 10.76 -12.32
CA LEU A 885 -40.42 10.83 -13.77
C LEU A 885 -41.22 12.07 -14.20
N GLU A 886 -42.20 12.51 -13.42
CA GLU A 886 -42.95 13.74 -13.68
C GLU A 886 -42.03 14.97 -13.68
N LEU A 887 -41.16 15.08 -12.68
CA LEU A 887 -40.21 16.18 -12.59
C LEU A 887 -39.16 16.15 -13.70
N CYS A 888 -38.66 14.97 -14.09
CA CYS A 888 -37.76 14.82 -15.23
C CYS A 888 -38.43 15.26 -16.53
N ASP A 889 -39.71 14.92 -16.72
CA ASP A 889 -40.48 15.34 -17.88
C ASP A 889 -40.74 16.86 -17.89
N GLU A 890 -41.00 17.48 -16.75
CA GLU A 890 -41.08 18.95 -16.62
C GLU A 890 -39.77 19.62 -17.06
N TRP A 891 -38.61 19.09 -16.64
CA TRP A 891 -37.31 19.61 -17.07
C TRP A 891 -37.07 19.45 -18.56
N LEU A 892 -37.42 18.30 -19.15
CA LEU A 892 -37.34 18.11 -20.60
C LEU A 892 -38.24 19.10 -21.36
N THR A 893 -39.44 19.41 -20.84
CA THR A 893 -40.30 20.45 -21.45
C THR A 893 -39.74 21.85 -21.31
N TRP A 894 -39.02 22.13 -20.21
CA TRP A 894 -38.40 23.42 -20.01
C TRP A 894 -37.33 23.67 -21.09
N TRP A 895 -36.46 22.68 -21.32
CA TRP A 895 -35.44 22.75 -22.37
C TRP A 895 -36.04 22.88 -23.78
N LEU A 896 -37.23 22.31 -24.04
CA LEU A 896 -37.94 22.48 -25.32
C LEU A 896 -38.62 23.85 -25.48
N LYS A 897 -38.94 24.55 -24.38
CA LYS A 897 -39.68 25.83 -24.41
C LYS A 897 -38.77 27.06 -24.36
N ASP A 898 -37.60 26.95 -23.75
CA ASP A 898 -36.69 28.09 -23.53
C ASP A 898 -36.04 28.59 -24.83
N GLU A 899 -36.05 27.80 -25.91
CA GLU A 899 -35.53 28.23 -27.23
C GLU A 899 -36.32 29.39 -27.88
N HIS A 900 -37.54 29.71 -27.42
CA HIS A 900 -38.43 30.64 -28.13
C HIS A 900 -38.72 31.99 -27.45
N LYS A 901 -38.36 32.20 -26.17
CA LYS A 901 -38.81 33.42 -25.45
C LYS A 901 -37.81 34.57 -25.37
N ASP A 902 -36.52 34.31 -25.54
CA ASP A 902 -35.49 35.33 -25.26
C ASP A 902 -34.96 36.05 -26.51
N GLY A 903 -35.34 35.61 -27.72
CA GLY A 903 -34.92 36.28 -28.97
C GLY A 903 -35.59 37.63 -29.24
N GLU A 904 -36.69 37.98 -28.58
CA GLU A 904 -37.52 39.14 -28.99
C GLU A 904 -37.47 40.34 -28.02
N LYS A 905 -36.90 40.20 -26.80
CA LYS A 905 -36.99 41.27 -25.77
C LYS A 905 -35.69 41.96 -25.39
N ASP A 906 -34.52 41.36 -25.62
CA ASP A 906 -33.24 41.97 -25.20
C ASP A 906 -32.57 42.88 -26.24
N GLU A 907 -33.06 42.93 -27.48
CA GLU A 907 -32.49 43.84 -28.49
C GLU A 907 -32.82 45.33 -28.28
N ARG A 908 -33.76 45.68 -27.38
CA ARG A 908 -34.26 47.08 -27.30
C ARG A 908 -33.55 48.02 -26.34
N LYS A 909 -32.50 47.62 -25.60
CA LYS A 909 -31.81 48.55 -24.67
C LYS A 909 -30.29 48.36 -24.57
N VAL A 910 -29.56 48.38 -25.69
CA VAL A 910 -28.11 48.64 -25.63
C VAL A 910 -27.84 50.13 -25.83
N LYS A 911 -27.61 50.83 -24.70
CA LYS A 911 -27.08 52.20 -24.68
C LYS A 911 -25.67 52.20 -25.28
N LYS A 912 -25.45 53.04 -26.30
CA LYS A 912 -24.13 53.36 -26.88
C LYS A 912 -23.15 53.75 -25.78
N GLY A 913 -22.05 53.02 -25.62
CA GLY A 913 -20.88 53.52 -24.87
C GLY A 913 -20.04 52.51 -24.10
N LYS A 914 -20.49 51.27 -23.88
CA LYS A 914 -19.68 50.27 -23.15
C LYS A 914 -19.35 49.10 -24.06
N LYS A 915 -18.05 48.76 -24.18
CA LYS A 915 -17.53 47.64 -24.98
C LYS A 915 -18.42 46.41 -24.76
N MET A 916 -19.01 45.95 -25.85
CA MET A 916 -19.82 44.75 -25.94
C MET A 916 -18.97 43.57 -25.49
N THR A 917 -19.11 43.17 -24.22
CA THR A 917 -18.64 41.87 -23.77
C THR A 917 -19.61 40.88 -24.40
N LEU A 918 -19.10 40.08 -25.34
CA LEU A 918 -19.83 39.00 -25.99
C LEU A 918 -20.38 38.10 -24.88
N VAL A 919 -21.69 38.19 -24.62
CA VAL A 919 -22.36 37.27 -23.69
C VAL A 919 -22.35 35.93 -24.39
N ASP A 920 -21.54 35.02 -23.89
CA ASP A 920 -21.41 33.66 -24.41
C ASP A 920 -22.79 32.97 -24.32
N PRO A 921 -23.47 32.68 -25.46
CA PRO A 921 -24.82 32.13 -25.48
C PRO A 921 -24.87 30.71 -24.88
N PHE A 922 -23.72 30.09 -24.66
CA PHE A 922 -23.58 28.77 -24.04
C PHE A 922 -23.25 28.82 -22.55
N ARG A 923 -23.11 30.01 -21.94
CA ARG A 923 -22.85 30.11 -20.51
C ARG A 923 -24.15 29.88 -19.75
N PRO A 924 -24.31 28.76 -19.01
CA PRO A 924 -25.53 28.52 -18.26
C PRO A 924 -25.75 29.65 -17.25
N ARG A 925 -26.97 30.18 -17.22
CA ARG A 925 -27.38 31.19 -16.23
C ARG A 925 -27.12 30.61 -14.84
N LYS A 926 -26.30 31.28 -14.01
CA LYS A 926 -26.11 30.87 -12.62
C LYS A 926 -27.32 31.34 -11.80
N GLY A 927 -28.31 30.47 -11.63
CA GLY A 927 -29.49 30.69 -10.79
C GLY A 927 -29.95 29.39 -10.15
N GLN A 928 -30.51 29.47 -8.94
CA GLN A 928 -30.92 28.33 -8.11
C GLN A 928 -32.09 27.50 -8.72
N ASP A 929 -32.75 28.01 -9.76
CA ASP A 929 -33.90 27.39 -10.42
C ASP A 929 -33.61 26.84 -11.83
N VAL A 930 -32.35 26.85 -12.28
CA VAL A 930 -31.99 26.32 -13.61
C VAL A 930 -32.01 24.79 -13.57
N PRO A 931 -32.78 24.12 -14.45
CA PRO A 931 -32.83 22.66 -14.46
C PRO A 931 -31.48 22.05 -14.88
N PRO A 932 -31.21 20.81 -14.46
CA PRO A 932 -30.02 20.06 -14.85
C PRO A 932 -29.89 19.92 -16.38
N THR A 933 -28.68 19.64 -16.85
CA THR A 933 -28.42 19.46 -18.29
C THR A 933 -29.16 18.22 -18.81
N VAL A 934 -29.53 18.22 -20.10
CA VAL A 934 -30.23 17.09 -20.72
C VAL A 934 -29.38 15.80 -20.63
N ASP A 935 -28.06 15.93 -20.74
CA ASP A 935 -27.10 14.82 -20.65
C ASP A 935 -27.07 14.16 -19.27
N GLU A 936 -27.42 14.87 -18.20
CA GLU A 936 -27.56 14.33 -16.84
C GLU A 936 -28.93 13.65 -16.64
N ILE A 937 -29.99 14.22 -17.23
CA ILE A 937 -31.37 13.76 -17.05
C ILE A 937 -31.63 12.44 -17.80
N VAL A 938 -31.17 12.33 -19.05
CA VAL A 938 -31.48 11.18 -19.92
C VAL A 938 -30.99 9.84 -19.35
N PRO A 939 -29.74 9.70 -18.84
CA PRO A 939 -29.27 8.45 -18.26
C PRO A 939 -30.06 8.03 -17.00
N LEU A 940 -30.50 8.99 -16.19
CA LEU A 940 -31.37 8.71 -15.05
C LEU A 940 -32.72 8.16 -15.51
N VAL A 941 -33.37 8.82 -16.47
CA VAL A 941 -34.66 8.36 -17.04
C VAL A 941 -34.52 6.98 -17.66
N GLN A 942 -33.44 6.72 -18.40
CA GLN A 942 -33.15 5.40 -18.97
C GLN A 942 -33.01 4.34 -17.87
N SER A 943 -32.25 4.62 -16.81
CA SER A 943 -32.07 3.68 -15.70
C SER A 943 -33.36 3.38 -14.93
N LEU A 944 -34.23 4.39 -14.76
CA LEU A 944 -35.55 4.25 -14.13
C LEU A 944 -36.51 3.42 -14.98
N LEU A 945 -36.52 3.65 -16.30
CA LEU A 945 -37.32 2.84 -17.23
C LEU A 945 -36.78 1.41 -17.27
N ASP A 946 -35.48 1.18 -17.46
CA ASP A 946 -34.91 -0.16 -17.44
C ASP A 946 -35.25 -0.94 -16.15
N ALA A 947 -35.29 -0.26 -15.00
CA ALA A 947 -35.60 -0.86 -13.71
C ALA A 947 -37.10 -1.20 -13.54
N HIS A 948 -38.00 -0.31 -13.97
CA HIS A 948 -39.43 -0.35 -13.62
C HIS A 948 -40.39 -0.34 -14.82
N PHE A 949 -39.94 -0.47 -16.06
CA PHE A 949 -40.82 -0.33 -17.24
C PHE A 949 -42.00 -1.30 -17.23
N VAL A 950 -41.75 -2.57 -16.93
CA VAL A 950 -42.80 -3.61 -16.90
C VAL A 950 -43.83 -3.31 -15.80
N THR A 951 -43.39 -2.88 -14.62
CA THR A 951 -44.28 -2.56 -13.49
C THR A 951 -45.04 -1.25 -13.72
N LEU A 952 -44.41 -0.27 -14.37
CA LEU A 952 -45.06 0.97 -14.79
C LEU A 952 -46.14 0.70 -15.85
N LEU A 953 -45.92 -0.20 -16.82
CA LEU A 953 -46.92 -0.55 -17.83
C LEU A 953 -48.20 -1.18 -17.23
N LEU A 954 -48.10 -1.84 -16.08
CA LEU A 954 -49.27 -2.38 -15.38
C LEU A 954 -50.11 -1.27 -14.72
N GLN A 955 -49.52 -0.11 -14.44
CA GLN A 955 -50.21 1.02 -13.80
C GLN A 955 -50.83 1.97 -14.83
N ARG A 956 -52.16 2.12 -14.81
CA ARG A 956 -52.90 2.98 -15.76
C ARG A 956 -52.51 4.47 -15.68
N GLN A 957 -52.04 4.94 -14.52
CA GLN A 957 -51.65 6.35 -14.30
C GLN A 957 -50.36 6.72 -15.06
N SER A 958 -49.43 5.78 -15.21
CA SER A 958 -48.15 6.01 -15.88
C SER A 958 -48.29 6.18 -17.41
N HIS A 959 -49.34 5.62 -18.01
CA HIS A 959 -49.48 5.54 -19.48
C HIS A 959 -49.50 6.92 -20.16
N LYS A 960 -50.15 7.90 -19.52
CA LYS A 960 -50.19 9.27 -20.05
C LYS A 960 -48.81 9.93 -19.98
N LEU A 961 -48.10 9.73 -18.88
CA LEU A 961 -46.74 10.24 -18.67
C LEU A 961 -45.77 9.61 -19.67
N LEU A 962 -45.80 8.29 -19.82
CA LEU A 962 -44.90 7.57 -20.74
C LEU A 962 -45.09 8.02 -22.20
N ARG A 963 -46.33 8.27 -22.64
CA ARG A 963 -46.60 8.83 -23.98
C ARG A 963 -46.05 10.24 -24.13
N ARG A 964 -46.20 11.08 -23.10
CA ARG A 964 -45.70 12.45 -23.09
C ARG A 964 -44.17 12.48 -23.11
N LEU A 965 -43.53 11.69 -22.25
CA LEU A 965 -42.09 11.52 -22.18
C LEU A 965 -41.53 10.98 -23.50
N SER A 966 -42.17 9.98 -24.11
CA SER A 966 -41.78 9.46 -25.43
C SER A 966 -41.84 10.53 -26.52
N SER A 967 -42.86 11.39 -26.51
CA SER A 967 -42.94 12.53 -27.43
C SER A 967 -41.80 13.52 -27.22
N HIS A 968 -41.51 13.89 -25.97
CA HIS A 968 -40.45 14.86 -25.65
C HIS A 968 -39.04 14.32 -25.95
N VAL A 969 -38.78 13.05 -25.65
CA VAL A 969 -37.51 12.40 -25.99
C VAL A 969 -37.36 12.31 -27.50
N SER A 970 -38.41 11.95 -28.24
CA SER A 970 -38.35 11.91 -29.71
C SER A 970 -38.03 13.28 -30.32
N THR A 971 -38.61 14.37 -29.78
CA THR A 971 -38.30 15.72 -30.25
C THR A 971 -36.87 16.13 -29.90
N HIS A 972 -36.40 15.83 -28.68
CA HIS A 972 -35.02 16.09 -28.27
C HIS A 972 -34.01 15.32 -29.12
N THR A 973 -34.28 14.05 -29.42
CA THR A 973 -33.39 13.26 -30.30
C THR A 973 -33.33 13.82 -31.71
N ALA A 974 -34.44 14.32 -32.25
CA ALA A 974 -34.46 14.96 -33.57
C ALA A 974 -33.65 16.26 -33.57
N LEU A 975 -33.81 17.10 -32.54
CA LEU A 975 -33.02 18.33 -32.39
C LEU A 975 -31.53 18.03 -32.22
N LEU A 976 -31.16 17.03 -31.41
CA LEU A 976 -29.76 16.64 -31.24
C LEU A 976 -29.16 16.08 -32.53
N THR A 977 -29.91 15.32 -33.33
CA THR A 977 -29.44 14.86 -34.64
C THR A 977 -29.20 16.05 -35.58
N ASP A 978 -30.11 17.02 -35.59
CA ASP A 978 -29.98 18.23 -36.40
C ASP A 978 -28.78 19.07 -35.95
N LEU A 979 -28.63 19.32 -34.66
CA LEU A 979 -27.49 20.05 -34.08
C LEU A 979 -26.16 19.33 -34.32
N SER A 980 -26.12 18.00 -34.21
CA SER A 980 -24.91 17.21 -34.49
C SER A 980 -24.48 17.33 -35.96
N SER A 981 -25.45 17.41 -36.88
CA SER A 981 -25.18 17.64 -38.31
C SER A 981 -24.62 19.05 -38.55
N LEU A 982 -25.11 20.05 -37.81
CA LEU A 982 -24.66 21.45 -37.89
C LEU A 982 -23.30 21.66 -37.24
N LEU A 983 -22.95 20.91 -36.19
CA LEU A 983 -21.69 21.04 -35.46
C LEU A 983 -20.48 20.78 -36.36
N GLY A 984 -20.59 19.85 -37.30
CA GLY A 984 -19.56 19.61 -38.32
C GLY A 984 -19.33 20.83 -39.21
N ALA A 985 -20.40 21.45 -39.72
CA ALA A 985 -20.30 22.64 -40.57
C ALA A 985 -19.85 23.89 -39.78
N LEU A 986 -20.38 24.09 -38.58
CA LEU A 986 -20.09 25.23 -37.71
C LEU A 986 -18.66 25.18 -37.15
N SER A 987 -18.14 24.01 -36.80
CA SER A 987 -16.75 23.88 -36.33
C SER A 987 -15.73 24.23 -37.41
N VAL A 988 -16.00 23.88 -38.68
CA VAL A 988 -15.18 24.30 -39.81
C VAL A 988 -15.25 25.81 -40.00
N TYR A 989 -16.44 26.40 -39.88
CA TYR A 989 -16.62 27.84 -39.98
C TYR A 989 -15.97 28.60 -38.82
N SER A 990 -16.13 28.15 -37.58
CA SER A 990 -15.54 28.80 -36.39
C SER A 990 -14.02 28.73 -36.44
N ARG A 991 -13.45 27.59 -36.81
CA ARG A 991 -12.01 27.45 -37.02
C ARG A 991 -11.51 28.40 -38.11
N LYS A 992 -12.22 28.51 -39.23
CA LYS A 992 -11.88 29.46 -40.29
C LYS A 992 -12.01 30.91 -39.82
N GLN A 993 -13.01 31.23 -38.99
CA GLN A 993 -13.20 32.56 -38.44
C GLN A 993 -12.11 32.92 -37.41
N ASP A 994 -11.69 31.97 -36.58
CA ASP A 994 -10.60 32.16 -35.63
C ASP A 994 -9.26 32.23 -36.36
N GLU A 995 -9.03 31.44 -37.41
CA GLU A 995 -7.89 31.56 -38.31
C GLU A 995 -7.88 32.93 -39.01
N LEU A 996 -9.03 33.44 -39.45
CA LEU A 996 -9.15 34.78 -40.01
C LEU A 996 -8.89 35.87 -38.96
N ARG A 997 -9.38 35.71 -37.73
CA ARG A 997 -9.10 36.65 -36.62
C ARG A 997 -7.64 36.62 -36.22
N GLN A 998 -7.03 35.44 -36.15
CA GLN A 998 -5.61 35.29 -35.90
C GLN A 998 -4.77 35.85 -37.04
N ALA A 999 -5.19 35.65 -38.29
CA ALA A 999 -4.54 36.26 -39.46
C ALA A 999 -4.68 37.79 -39.44
N GLN A 1000 -5.84 38.33 -39.07
CA GLN A 1000 -6.05 39.77 -38.93
C GLN A 1000 -5.26 40.35 -37.74
N ALA A 1001 -5.23 39.66 -36.59
CA ALA A 1001 -4.42 40.06 -35.45
C ALA A 1001 -2.92 40.01 -35.79
N ALA A 1002 -2.48 38.96 -36.50
CA ALA A 1002 -1.12 38.83 -36.98
C ALA A 1002 -0.79 39.84 -38.10
N GLU A 1003 -1.75 40.26 -38.93
CA GLU A 1003 -1.54 41.34 -39.89
C GLU A 1003 -1.48 42.71 -39.21
N VAL A 1004 -2.26 42.93 -38.15
CA VAL A 1004 -2.18 44.13 -37.33
C VAL A 1004 -0.87 44.17 -36.54
N GLU A 1005 -0.43 43.04 -35.98
CA GLU A 1005 0.91 42.90 -35.36
C GLU A 1005 2.03 43.01 -36.38
N LYS A 1006 1.90 42.46 -37.59
CA LYS A 1006 2.89 42.63 -38.66
C LYS A 1006 2.91 44.05 -39.20
N ARG A 1007 1.78 44.77 -39.26
CA ARG A 1007 1.76 46.20 -39.59
C ARG A 1007 2.35 47.06 -38.47
N ALA A 1008 2.22 46.65 -37.21
CA ALA A 1008 2.88 47.28 -36.07
C ALA A 1008 4.38 46.92 -35.96
N GLY A 1009 4.79 45.71 -36.37
CA GLY A 1009 6.16 45.18 -36.29
C GLY A 1009 7.00 45.34 -37.56
N ALA A 1010 6.41 45.70 -38.71
CA ALA A 1010 7.14 45.89 -39.97
C ALA A 1010 7.97 47.19 -40.02
N ALA A 1011 7.93 48.03 -38.98
CA ALA A 1011 8.80 49.21 -38.87
C ALA A 1011 10.11 48.95 -38.10
N GLY A 1012 10.39 47.72 -37.65
CA GLY A 1012 11.65 47.43 -36.95
C GLY A 1012 12.13 46.00 -37.07
N GLY A 1013 13.12 45.79 -37.95
CA GLY A 1013 13.81 44.51 -38.06
C GLY A 1013 14.71 44.38 -39.29
N ASP A 1014 15.89 45.00 -39.25
CA ASP A 1014 17.10 44.59 -39.99
C ASP A 1014 18.19 44.53 -38.90
N VAL A 1015 18.81 43.40 -38.53
CA VAL A 1015 19.83 42.64 -39.27
C VAL A 1015 20.08 41.28 -38.58
N LYS A 1016 19.91 40.13 -39.27
CA LYS A 1016 20.73 38.92 -39.08
C LYS A 1016 21.06 38.27 -40.43
N LYS A 1017 21.98 38.93 -41.14
CA LYS A 1017 22.43 38.59 -42.51
C LYS A 1017 23.31 37.35 -42.56
N PHE A 1018 22.71 36.16 -42.68
CA PHE A 1018 23.22 35.09 -43.59
C PHE A 1018 22.19 33.98 -43.85
N GLY A 1019 21.26 33.71 -42.92
CA GLY A 1019 20.14 32.76 -43.12
C GLY A 1019 18.89 33.40 -43.76
N GLU A 1020 18.69 34.70 -43.55
CA GLU A 1020 17.49 35.44 -43.97
C GLU A 1020 17.35 35.61 -45.49
N THR A 1021 18.43 35.57 -46.28
CA THR A 1021 18.33 35.73 -47.74
C THR A 1021 17.73 34.49 -48.41
N MET A 1022 18.01 33.30 -47.90
CA MET A 1022 17.38 32.06 -48.36
C MET A 1022 15.91 32.04 -47.95
N GLU A 1023 15.60 32.37 -46.69
CA GLU A 1023 14.21 32.41 -46.20
C GLU A 1023 13.39 33.54 -46.84
N ARG A 1024 13.97 34.70 -47.13
CA ARG A 1024 13.29 35.78 -47.88
C ARG A 1024 13.04 35.37 -49.33
N ARG A 1025 13.94 34.60 -49.95
CA ARG A 1025 13.75 34.10 -51.32
C ARG A 1025 12.69 33.00 -51.39
N ILE A 1026 12.66 32.11 -50.38
CA ILE A 1026 11.62 31.09 -50.22
C ILE A 1026 10.27 31.78 -49.91
N LYS A 1027 10.21 32.71 -48.97
CA LYS A 1027 8.98 33.47 -48.66
C LYS A 1027 8.50 34.35 -49.82
N ALA A 1028 9.41 34.89 -50.65
CA ALA A 1028 9.05 35.63 -51.85
C ALA A 1028 8.52 34.69 -52.95
N GLN A 1029 9.11 33.50 -53.12
CA GLN A 1029 8.59 32.47 -54.02
C GLN A 1029 7.23 31.92 -53.53
N GLU A 1030 7.07 31.70 -52.23
CA GLU A 1030 5.80 31.28 -51.62
C GLU A 1030 4.73 32.36 -51.73
N LYS A 1031 5.08 33.64 -51.55
CA LYS A 1031 4.16 34.76 -51.81
C LYS A 1031 3.78 34.82 -53.29
N HIS A 1032 4.72 34.71 -54.21
CA HIS A 1032 4.42 34.66 -55.65
C HIS A 1032 3.57 33.44 -56.04
N ALA A 1033 3.69 32.32 -55.33
CA ALA A 1033 2.85 31.13 -55.51
C ALA A 1033 1.44 31.28 -54.90
N GLN A 1034 1.26 32.17 -53.92
CA GLN A 1034 -0.03 32.48 -53.29
C GLN A 1034 -0.82 33.59 -53.99
N VAL A 1035 -0.16 34.43 -54.80
CA VAL A 1035 -0.84 35.38 -55.68
C VAL A 1035 -1.55 34.56 -56.76
N GLY A 1036 -2.88 34.46 -56.67
CA GLY A 1036 -3.70 33.85 -57.73
C GLY A 1036 -3.48 34.59 -59.05
N GLU A 1037 -3.70 33.91 -60.19
CA GLU A 1037 -3.34 34.35 -61.55
C GLU A 1037 -3.76 35.78 -61.95
N TYR A 1038 -4.63 36.44 -61.18
CA TYR A 1038 -5.09 37.81 -61.40
C TYR A 1038 -5.13 38.60 -60.08
N GLN A 1039 -4.04 39.31 -59.77
CA GLN A 1039 -4.05 40.38 -58.77
C GLN A 1039 -3.66 41.69 -59.45
N VAL A 1040 -4.54 42.69 -59.37
CA VAL A 1040 -4.27 44.04 -59.92
C VAL A 1040 -3.51 44.82 -58.86
N GLU A 1041 -2.21 44.99 -59.04
CA GLU A 1041 -1.39 45.88 -58.22
C GLU A 1041 -1.53 47.31 -58.74
N GLU A 1042 -2.28 48.16 -58.04
CA GLU A 1042 -2.31 49.60 -58.31
C GLU A 1042 -1.04 50.24 -57.73
N PHE A 1043 -0.09 50.55 -58.62
CA PHE A 1043 1.08 51.36 -58.27
C PHE A 1043 0.67 52.83 -58.22
N TYR A 1044 0.63 53.40 -57.02
CA TYR A 1044 0.52 54.85 -56.82
C TYR A 1044 1.93 55.45 -56.96
N LEU A 1045 2.14 56.21 -58.06
CA LEU A 1045 3.40 56.90 -58.38
C LEU A 1045 3.62 58.14 -57.51
#